data_AF-A0A353BFV4-F1
#
_entry.id   AF-A0A353BFV4-F1
#
_cell.length_a   1.000
_cell.length_b   1.000
_cell.length_c   1.000
_cell.angle_alpha   90.00
_cell.angle_beta   90.00
_cell.angle_gamma   90.00
#
_symmetry.space_group_name_H-M   'P 1'
#
loop_
_entity.id
_entity.type
_entity.pdbx_description
1 polymer ?
#
loop_
_entity_poly.entity_id
_entity_poly.type
_entity_poly.pdbx_seq_one_letter_code
_entity_poly.pdbx_strand_id
1 'polypeptide(L)'
;MLHIPLCRNARVAATVAIFVVFSQASECCAETVFAERGGMVAVEAEHFARQTKMDVRSWQLTTKERTPQVTPDGDPSHVAGASNGAYLEILPDTRRTHADKLIRGTNFAPQAGQMGILEYKVHFSTPGRYYVWVRAHSTGSEDNGLHVGIDGQWPATGQRLQWCAGKRSWFWESKQRTEEQHCGEPHKIFLDIEKPGEHTISFSMREDGFEFDKFIMTTRREFARPEGVGPAPVVHSGDSPAVFPVVPPPAKTAEQVVKAASPKKLGKNALVMLASAFPHGSGGYYLHDGKWLAINPEKHKQASTSATFPFPTGKYDVTLRCVGENDGRSRYVVTADKATIGEYTCPLADKMFAEGPKFHRTFKDISLTEGTVIGVQSFIGSADGQEYSRARWSAVAFTPADEKTAALAKPYLANQKPKAAPKLESPTTPVSSDPLKMPRGPDGSGDISIAGELKQWHKVTLDMSGPFAHEQDNAPNPFTDYNLAITFKHSSGAVYRIPGYFAADGDAANSSAESGNVWRAHFAPPLTGKWTYAVAMHVGELAALDDKQGDPVSLLDGQSGEFEIAASDKVGRDLRAHGQLRYVGESYLQFAGSKQFFLKAGADAPETLLGYADFDGTVANKPKKVKLKTYQPHIGDWNDGDPTWQDGKGKGLIGAINYLSGKGCNAFSFLTYNAGGDGDNVWPFIQREDKLHYDCSKLDQWAIVFEHGTQRGMYLHFKMQETENDDHRRGTSGEETGVPESLDGGQLGPQRKLYVRELVARFGHNLALNWNLGEENTQTTDQIKAMLDYIDAWDAYDHNRVLHTFPGQQDKQYRPLLADASVLTGLSLQNSGIQDTHVQAAKWADASRAAGKPWIVAFDESGTAAHGQCPDLGYEGYDGHDKTGKMTYTEHKVRHQTLWGTLLGGGAGVEYYFGYQYVENDLVCEDWRSRDRSWDYCRIALEFFSDNEIPFPEMRCHDELVGNPQRNNSKYCFAKPGEVYVIYLPKKGAVELEIAAGGYSVQWFDPQVGGSLQAGSIEEVAGGGKVSLGMPPETDRQQTDWVLLVRKK
;
A
#
# COMPACT_ATOMS: atom_id res chain seq x y z
N MET A 1 -87.90 -24.09 -45.73
CA MET A 1 -88.56 -22.77 -45.76
C MET A 1 -87.54 -21.73 -45.32
N LEU A 2 -87.54 -20.56 -45.96
CA LEU A 2 -87.38 -19.18 -45.44
C LEU A 2 -86.51 -19.00 -44.16
N HIS A 3 -85.52 -18.11 -44.06
CA HIS A 3 -84.96 -17.03 -44.94
C HIS A 3 -83.49 -16.76 -44.48
N ILE A 4 -82.47 -16.29 -45.23
CA ILE A 4 -82.29 -15.56 -46.52
C ILE A 4 -82.54 -14.04 -46.43
N PRO A 5 -81.64 -13.12 -46.88
CA PRO A 5 -80.25 -13.27 -47.40
C PRO A 5 -79.23 -12.96 -46.27
N LEU A 6 -78.07 -12.25 -46.34
CA LEU A 6 -77.08 -11.57 -47.25
C LEU A 6 -75.76 -11.56 -46.38
N CYS A 7 -74.49 -11.25 -46.73
CA CYS A 7 -73.59 -11.01 -47.88
C CYS A 7 -72.18 -10.83 -47.21
N ARG A 8 -70.95 -11.12 -47.70
CA ARG A 8 -70.23 -11.83 -48.79
C ARG A 8 -68.72 -11.80 -48.33
N ASN A 9 -67.75 -12.62 -48.76
CA ASN A 9 -67.65 -13.84 -49.56
C ASN A 9 -66.25 -14.47 -49.37
N ALA A 10 -66.10 -15.80 -49.53
CA ALA A 10 -64.94 -16.54 -50.09
C ALA A 10 -63.46 -16.31 -49.59
N ARG A 11 -62.57 -17.31 -49.54
CA ARG A 11 -62.61 -18.79 -49.76
C ARG A 11 -61.23 -19.42 -49.40
N VAL A 12 -61.21 -20.72 -49.03
CA VAL A 12 -60.15 -21.74 -49.34
C VAL A 12 -58.74 -21.51 -48.72
N ALA A 13 -58.01 -22.52 -48.24
CA ALA A 13 -58.29 -23.87 -47.76
C ALA A 13 -57.10 -24.37 -46.91
N ALA A 14 -57.19 -25.58 -46.34
CA ALA A 14 -56.20 -26.11 -45.39
C ALA A 14 -54.98 -26.79 -46.02
N THR A 15 -53.84 -26.70 -45.32
CA THR A 15 -52.75 -27.68 -45.33
C THR A 15 -52.30 -27.90 -43.88
N VAL A 16 -51.99 -29.14 -43.50
CA VAL A 16 -51.51 -29.48 -42.16
C VAL A 16 -50.00 -29.20 -42.06
N ALA A 17 -49.58 -28.46 -41.04
CA ALA A 17 -48.19 -28.35 -40.61
C ALA A 17 -48.13 -28.55 -39.09
N ILE A 18 -47.26 -29.43 -38.62
CA ILE A 18 -47.09 -29.71 -37.19
C ILE A 18 -46.24 -28.60 -36.57
N PHE A 19 -46.89 -27.62 -35.94
CA PHE A 19 -46.18 -26.67 -35.07
C PHE A 19 -45.83 -27.37 -33.75
N VAL A 20 -44.60 -27.90 -33.68
CA VAL A 20 -43.95 -28.16 -32.39
C VAL A 20 -43.64 -26.80 -31.78
N VAL A 21 -44.56 -26.30 -30.96
CA VAL A 21 -44.30 -25.15 -30.09
C VAL A 21 -43.31 -25.62 -29.02
N PHE A 22 -42.02 -25.39 -29.26
CA PHE A 22 -41.01 -25.47 -28.21
C PHE A 22 -41.29 -24.36 -27.18
N SER A 23 -42.11 -24.71 -26.19
CA SER A 23 -42.16 -23.99 -24.93
C SER A 23 -40.77 -24.11 -24.29
N GLN A 24 -39.91 -23.11 -24.51
CA GLN A 24 -38.66 -22.96 -23.77
C GLN A 24 -38.99 -22.46 -22.37
N ALA A 25 -39.62 -23.31 -21.56
CA ALA A 25 -39.79 -23.07 -20.14
C ALA A 25 -38.39 -22.87 -19.53
N SER A 26 -38.20 -21.76 -18.82
CA SER A 26 -37.06 -21.64 -17.91
C SER A 26 -37.22 -22.66 -16.79
N GLU A 27 -36.12 -23.18 -16.26
CA GLU A 27 -36.11 -24.10 -15.12
C GLU A 27 -36.40 -23.32 -13.83
N CYS A 28 -37.66 -22.91 -13.71
CA CYS A 28 -38.16 -21.96 -12.71
C CYS A 28 -38.18 -22.62 -11.34
N CYS A 29 -37.41 -22.09 -10.39
CA CYS A 29 -37.23 -22.65 -9.05
C CYS A 29 -38.38 -22.24 -8.12
N ALA A 30 -39.62 -22.48 -8.56
CA ALA A 30 -40.84 -21.90 -7.98
C ALA A 30 -41.08 -22.24 -6.51
N GLU A 31 -40.63 -23.41 -6.05
CA GLU A 31 -40.76 -23.86 -4.65
C GLU A 31 -39.50 -23.65 -3.80
N THR A 32 -38.38 -23.22 -4.41
CA THR A 32 -37.14 -22.98 -3.68
C THR A 32 -37.22 -21.66 -2.91
N VAL A 33 -36.88 -21.70 -1.62
CA VAL A 33 -36.70 -20.55 -0.74
C VAL A 33 -35.24 -20.50 -0.32
N PHE A 34 -34.56 -19.37 -0.48
CA PHE A 34 -33.18 -19.19 -0.03
C PHE A 34 -33.12 -18.77 1.44
N ALA A 35 -32.04 -19.12 2.13
CA ALA A 35 -31.82 -18.81 3.54
C ALA A 35 -30.93 -17.57 3.72
N GLU A 36 -31.38 -16.63 4.53
CA GLU A 36 -30.48 -15.71 5.23
C GLU A 36 -29.70 -16.46 6.33
N ARG A 37 -28.40 -16.17 6.46
CA ARG A 37 -27.56 -16.64 7.57
C ARG A 37 -26.60 -15.55 8.05
N GLY A 38 -26.75 -15.12 9.30
CA GLY A 38 -25.81 -14.21 9.97
C GLY A 38 -25.77 -12.80 9.37
N GLY A 39 -26.90 -12.33 8.80
CA GLY A 39 -26.97 -11.06 8.08
C GLY A 39 -26.41 -11.14 6.66
N MET A 40 -26.53 -12.28 6.00
CA MET A 40 -26.08 -12.53 4.62
C MET A 40 -27.05 -13.43 3.86
N VAL A 41 -27.35 -13.08 2.60
CA VAL A 41 -28.10 -13.87 1.62
C VAL A 41 -27.28 -13.93 0.34
N ALA A 42 -27.29 -15.06 -0.39
CA ALA A 42 -26.67 -15.22 -1.70
C ALA A 42 -27.57 -16.07 -2.62
N VAL A 43 -27.73 -15.67 -3.88
CA VAL A 43 -28.65 -16.29 -4.86
C VAL A 43 -28.12 -16.09 -6.29
N GLU A 44 -28.09 -17.16 -7.10
CA GLU A 44 -27.76 -17.05 -8.54
C GLU A 44 -28.97 -16.50 -9.32
N ALA A 45 -28.73 -15.69 -10.35
CA ALA A 45 -29.80 -14.97 -11.04
C ALA A 45 -30.78 -15.90 -11.75
N GLU A 46 -30.31 -17.02 -12.30
CA GLU A 46 -31.14 -18.00 -12.99
C GLU A 46 -32.01 -18.85 -12.05
N HIS A 47 -31.81 -18.78 -10.73
CA HIS A 47 -32.62 -19.50 -9.73
C HIS A 47 -33.89 -18.75 -9.30
N PHE A 48 -34.46 -17.94 -10.19
CA PHE A 48 -35.69 -17.19 -9.91
C PHE A 48 -36.91 -18.12 -9.74
N ALA A 49 -37.78 -17.75 -8.80
CA ALA A 49 -39.02 -18.45 -8.51
C ALA A 49 -40.17 -18.05 -9.46
N ARG A 50 -40.11 -16.84 -10.06
CA ARG A 50 -41.03 -16.38 -11.12
C ARG A 50 -40.44 -15.24 -11.95
N GLN A 51 -40.85 -15.14 -13.22
CA GLN A 51 -40.65 -13.93 -14.05
C GLN A 51 -42.01 -13.33 -14.45
N THR A 52 -42.14 -11.99 -14.45
CA THR A 52 -43.36 -11.27 -14.86
C THR A 52 -43.06 -10.01 -15.69
N LYS A 53 -44.11 -9.41 -16.30
CA LYS A 53 -44.03 -8.25 -17.23
C LYS A 53 -43.06 -8.47 -18.40
N MET A 54 -43.25 -9.58 -19.11
CA MET A 54 -42.35 -10.09 -20.16
C MET A 54 -42.70 -9.62 -21.58
N ASP A 55 -43.80 -8.88 -21.76
CA ASP A 55 -44.44 -8.62 -23.07
C ASP A 55 -43.62 -7.75 -24.04
N VAL A 56 -42.57 -7.10 -23.53
CA VAL A 56 -41.70 -6.16 -24.29
C VAL A 56 -40.22 -6.51 -24.16
N ARG A 57 -39.81 -7.04 -23.00
CA ARG A 57 -38.46 -7.52 -22.67
C ARG A 57 -38.58 -8.68 -21.69
N SER A 58 -37.71 -9.67 -21.84
CA SER A 58 -37.72 -10.87 -21.01
C SER A 58 -36.29 -11.34 -20.72
N TRP A 59 -36.05 -11.78 -19.50
CA TRP A 59 -34.81 -12.44 -19.12
C TRP A 59 -34.76 -13.82 -19.76
N GLN A 60 -33.68 -14.07 -20.50
CA GLN A 60 -33.37 -15.31 -21.20
C GLN A 60 -32.17 -15.98 -20.55
N LEU A 61 -32.21 -17.31 -20.43
CA LEU A 61 -31.16 -18.10 -19.80
C LEU A 61 -30.07 -18.46 -20.81
N THR A 62 -28.85 -18.00 -20.53
CA THR A 62 -27.64 -18.33 -21.29
C THR A 62 -26.76 -19.28 -20.48
N THR A 63 -26.37 -20.41 -21.09
CA THR A 63 -25.47 -21.42 -20.53
C THR A 63 -24.45 -21.85 -21.58
N LYS A 64 -23.49 -22.70 -21.20
CA LYS A 64 -22.52 -23.30 -22.12
C LYS A 64 -23.15 -24.09 -23.27
N GLU A 65 -24.29 -24.73 -23.02
CA GLU A 65 -25.03 -25.54 -23.99
C GLU A 65 -26.22 -24.79 -24.65
N ARG A 66 -26.59 -23.59 -24.16
CA ARG A 66 -27.74 -22.81 -24.62
C ARG A 66 -27.40 -21.32 -24.77
N THR A 67 -27.48 -20.80 -25.98
CA THR A 67 -27.55 -19.33 -26.22
C THR A 67 -28.96 -18.98 -26.73
N PRO A 68 -29.60 -17.92 -26.20
CA PRO A 68 -30.89 -17.43 -26.70
C PRO A 68 -30.85 -17.15 -28.21
N GLN A 69 -32.02 -17.17 -28.85
CA GLN A 69 -32.17 -16.86 -30.29
C GLN A 69 -33.15 -15.69 -30.48
N VAL A 70 -33.10 -14.73 -29.57
CA VAL A 70 -33.97 -13.56 -29.51
C VAL A 70 -33.21 -12.38 -30.11
N THR A 71 -33.67 -11.85 -31.24
CA THR A 71 -32.97 -10.78 -31.97
C THR A 71 -33.77 -9.46 -31.96
N PRO A 72 -33.10 -8.30 -31.95
CA PRO A 72 -31.64 -8.13 -31.83
C PRO A 72 -31.08 -8.56 -30.48
N ASP A 73 -29.87 -9.08 -30.59
CA ASP A 73 -28.87 -9.43 -29.60
C ASP A 73 -27.56 -9.09 -30.34
N GLY A 74 -26.63 -8.43 -29.66
CA GLY A 74 -25.39 -7.96 -30.26
C GLY A 74 -24.12 -8.58 -29.72
N ASP A 75 -24.22 -9.41 -28.69
CA ASP A 75 -23.11 -9.72 -27.82
C ASP A 75 -22.71 -11.21 -27.93
N PRO A 76 -21.43 -11.54 -27.69
CA PRO A 76 -21.01 -12.93 -27.59
C PRO A 76 -21.39 -13.47 -26.21
N SER A 77 -21.78 -14.75 -26.11
CA SER A 77 -22.10 -15.35 -24.81
C SER A 77 -20.93 -15.22 -23.80
N HIS A 78 -21.19 -14.53 -22.69
CA HIS A 78 -20.20 -14.25 -21.65
C HIS A 78 -20.17 -15.30 -20.52
N VAL A 79 -20.72 -16.50 -20.76
CA VAL A 79 -20.86 -17.59 -19.75
C VAL A 79 -19.54 -18.01 -19.10
N ALA A 80 -18.40 -17.72 -19.73
CA ALA A 80 -17.07 -17.95 -19.15
C ALA A 80 -16.81 -17.07 -17.92
N GLY A 81 -16.77 -17.70 -16.74
CA GLY A 81 -16.65 -17.02 -15.45
C GLY A 81 -17.97 -16.59 -14.82
N ALA A 82 -19.11 -16.98 -15.38
CA ALA A 82 -20.39 -16.95 -14.68
C ALA A 82 -20.36 -17.96 -13.51
N SER A 83 -20.99 -17.59 -12.40
CA SER A 83 -20.81 -18.18 -11.07
C SER A 83 -21.23 -19.65 -10.97
N ASN A 84 -22.40 -19.97 -11.52
CA ASN A 84 -22.97 -21.32 -11.58
C ASN A 84 -22.92 -21.90 -13.02
N GLY A 85 -22.10 -21.33 -13.91
CA GLY A 85 -22.01 -21.76 -15.32
C GLY A 85 -23.17 -21.31 -16.21
N ALA A 86 -23.99 -20.37 -15.72
CA ALA A 86 -25.13 -19.78 -16.40
C ALA A 86 -25.31 -18.32 -15.98
N TYR A 87 -26.08 -17.56 -16.76
CA TYR A 87 -26.52 -16.20 -16.41
C TYR A 87 -27.85 -15.87 -17.12
N LEU A 88 -28.48 -14.76 -16.73
CA LEU A 88 -29.66 -14.22 -17.38
C LEU A 88 -29.35 -12.93 -18.15
N GLU A 89 -29.95 -12.78 -19.33
CA GLU A 89 -29.81 -11.60 -20.17
C GLU A 89 -31.19 -11.07 -20.60
N ILE A 90 -31.43 -9.76 -20.48
CA ILE A 90 -32.75 -9.18 -20.79
C ILE A 90 -32.88 -8.73 -22.25
N LEU A 91 -33.52 -9.59 -23.04
CA LEU A 91 -33.63 -9.51 -24.49
C LEU A 91 -35.05 -9.17 -24.98
N PRO A 92 -35.22 -8.66 -26.22
CA PRO A 92 -34.17 -8.32 -27.20
C PRO A 92 -33.42 -7.05 -26.82
N ASP A 93 -32.09 -7.06 -26.93
CA ASP A 93 -31.26 -5.87 -26.76
C ASP A 93 -31.35 -4.96 -27.99
N THR A 94 -32.00 -3.81 -27.82
CA THR A 94 -32.06 -2.77 -28.87
C THR A 94 -31.28 -1.51 -28.49
N ARG A 95 -30.34 -1.56 -27.54
CA ARG A 95 -29.65 -0.35 -27.05
C ARG A 95 -28.24 -0.58 -26.48
N ARG A 96 -27.30 -1.00 -27.35
CA ARG A 96 -25.89 -1.25 -26.99
C ARG A 96 -25.03 -0.01 -26.83
N THR A 97 -25.39 1.07 -27.52
CA THR A 97 -24.55 2.26 -27.65
C THR A 97 -25.37 3.55 -27.49
N HIS A 98 -24.70 4.67 -27.19
CA HIS A 98 -25.40 5.95 -27.07
C HIS A 98 -26.08 6.41 -28.38
N ALA A 99 -25.62 5.90 -29.52
CA ALA A 99 -26.24 6.12 -30.83
C ALA A 99 -27.56 5.34 -31.01
N ASP A 100 -27.81 4.29 -30.21
CA ASP A 100 -29.07 3.55 -30.23
C ASP A 100 -30.16 4.33 -29.45
N LYS A 101 -31.27 4.59 -30.15
CA LYS A 101 -32.31 5.50 -29.65
C LYS A 101 -32.91 4.99 -28.33
N LEU A 102 -32.82 5.80 -27.27
CA LEU A 102 -33.52 5.56 -26.01
C LEU A 102 -35.05 5.70 -26.21
N ILE A 103 -35.77 4.64 -25.87
CA ILE A 103 -37.23 4.48 -25.95
C ILE A 103 -37.73 4.04 -24.58
N ARG A 104 -38.32 5.00 -23.85
CA ARG A 104 -38.88 4.77 -22.50
C ARG A 104 -40.05 3.80 -22.58
N GLY A 105 -40.04 2.76 -21.75
CA GLY A 105 -41.02 1.66 -21.82
C GLY A 105 -40.76 0.69 -22.97
N THR A 106 -39.53 0.57 -23.46
CA THR A 106 -39.13 -0.48 -24.41
C THR A 106 -37.71 -0.96 -24.18
N ASN A 107 -36.71 -0.09 -24.33
CA ASN A 107 -35.29 -0.39 -24.04
C ASN A 107 -34.78 0.33 -22.78
N PHE A 108 -35.56 1.27 -22.24
CA PHE A 108 -35.26 1.96 -20.98
C PHE A 108 -36.49 2.01 -20.06
N ALA A 109 -36.34 1.52 -18.83
CA ALA A 109 -37.33 1.49 -17.77
C ALA A 109 -36.88 2.37 -16.58
N PRO A 110 -37.14 3.70 -16.64
CA PRO A 110 -36.72 4.62 -15.57
C PRO A 110 -37.50 4.45 -14.25
N GLN A 111 -38.66 3.77 -14.31
CA GLN A 111 -39.49 3.45 -13.16
C GLN A 111 -39.33 1.97 -12.84
N ALA A 112 -38.95 1.69 -11.59
CA ALA A 112 -38.79 0.33 -11.09
C ALA A 112 -40.10 -0.47 -11.15
N GLY A 113 -39.98 -1.80 -11.30
CA GLY A 113 -41.12 -2.71 -11.30
C GLY A 113 -42.06 -2.59 -12.52
N GLN A 114 -41.60 -2.04 -13.65
CA GLN A 114 -42.44 -1.87 -14.85
C GLN A 114 -42.19 -2.83 -16.01
N MET A 115 -41.05 -3.51 -16.04
CA MET A 115 -40.67 -4.40 -17.16
C MET A 115 -39.67 -5.45 -16.68
N GLY A 116 -39.75 -6.67 -17.23
CA GLY A 116 -38.79 -7.75 -17.00
C GLY A 116 -38.48 -7.96 -15.51
N ILE A 117 -39.47 -8.40 -14.74
CA ILE A 117 -39.34 -8.59 -13.29
C ILE A 117 -38.97 -10.04 -13.01
N LEU A 118 -37.87 -10.26 -12.28
CA LEU A 118 -37.50 -11.52 -11.63
C LEU A 118 -37.91 -11.47 -10.16
N GLU A 119 -38.39 -12.59 -9.63
CA GLU A 119 -38.82 -12.74 -8.24
C GLU A 119 -38.14 -13.96 -7.60
N TYR A 120 -37.62 -13.79 -6.37
CA TYR A 120 -36.89 -14.80 -5.61
C TYR A 120 -37.46 -14.86 -4.18
N LYS A 121 -37.75 -16.06 -3.68
CA LYS A 121 -38.19 -16.28 -2.30
C LYS A 121 -36.97 -16.36 -1.37
N VAL A 122 -36.96 -15.56 -0.30
CA VAL A 122 -35.87 -15.55 0.69
C VAL A 122 -36.46 -15.55 2.10
N HIS A 123 -36.05 -16.50 2.93
CA HIS A 123 -36.38 -16.55 4.35
C HIS A 123 -35.35 -15.76 5.16
N PHE A 124 -35.77 -14.63 5.73
CA PHE A 124 -34.97 -13.81 6.63
C PHE A 124 -35.21 -14.22 8.08
N SER A 125 -34.15 -14.62 8.79
CA SER A 125 -34.20 -14.89 10.23
C SER A 125 -33.95 -13.62 11.06
N THR A 126 -33.17 -12.68 10.50
CA THR A 126 -32.71 -11.46 11.15
C THR A 126 -33.28 -10.22 10.45
N PRO A 127 -34.25 -9.50 11.05
CA PRO A 127 -34.70 -8.20 10.56
C PRO A 127 -33.57 -7.17 10.55
N GLY A 128 -33.65 -6.17 9.67
CA GLY A 128 -32.67 -5.08 9.58
C GLY A 128 -32.51 -4.50 8.17
N ARG A 129 -31.54 -3.60 8.01
CA ARG A 129 -31.18 -3.03 6.72
C ARG A 129 -30.23 -3.96 5.97
N TYR A 130 -30.57 -4.35 4.75
CA TYR A 130 -29.74 -5.20 3.89
C TYR A 130 -29.30 -4.46 2.63
N TYR A 131 -27.99 -4.24 2.52
CA TYR A 131 -27.32 -3.66 1.36
C TYR A 131 -27.22 -4.70 0.24
N VAL A 132 -27.64 -4.34 -0.97
CA VAL A 132 -27.75 -5.29 -2.10
C VAL A 132 -26.59 -5.09 -3.07
N TRP A 133 -25.80 -6.13 -3.27
CA TRP A 133 -24.78 -6.19 -4.32
C TRP A 133 -25.24 -7.14 -5.43
N VAL A 134 -24.92 -6.81 -6.67
CA VAL A 134 -25.16 -7.67 -7.84
C VAL A 134 -23.86 -7.89 -8.59
N ARG A 135 -23.67 -9.10 -9.09
CA ARG A 135 -22.65 -9.50 -10.07
C ARG A 135 -23.30 -9.47 -11.44
N ALA A 136 -22.74 -8.64 -12.31
CA ALA A 136 -23.25 -8.43 -13.67
C ALA A 136 -22.10 -8.41 -14.67
N HIS A 137 -22.42 -8.67 -15.92
CA HIS A 137 -21.56 -8.33 -17.06
C HIS A 137 -22.22 -7.17 -17.83
N SER A 138 -21.40 -6.35 -18.46
CA SER A 138 -21.84 -5.13 -19.15
C SER A 138 -20.78 -4.74 -20.17
N THR A 139 -21.15 -4.76 -21.44
CA THR A 139 -20.28 -4.64 -22.60
C THR A 139 -20.12 -3.19 -23.08
N GLY A 140 -21.19 -2.40 -22.92
CA GLY A 140 -21.36 -1.03 -23.39
C GLY A 140 -21.50 0.01 -22.27
N SER A 141 -22.10 1.16 -22.59
CA SER A 141 -22.41 2.25 -21.64
C SER A 141 -23.88 2.24 -21.20
N GLU A 142 -24.71 1.41 -21.84
CA GLU A 142 -26.17 1.56 -21.87
C GLU A 142 -26.92 0.33 -21.32
N ASP A 143 -26.21 -0.75 -21.05
CA ASP A 143 -26.65 -2.11 -20.67
C ASP A 143 -26.47 -2.37 -19.16
N ASN A 144 -26.47 -1.30 -18.35
CA ASN A 144 -25.62 -1.26 -17.16
C ASN A 144 -26.31 -0.83 -15.87
N GLY A 145 -27.62 -1.05 -15.73
CA GLY A 145 -28.34 -0.83 -14.49
C GLY A 145 -29.58 -1.69 -14.26
N LEU A 146 -30.01 -1.70 -13.00
CA LEU A 146 -31.15 -2.44 -12.49
C LEU A 146 -31.94 -1.61 -11.46
N HIS A 147 -33.11 -2.12 -11.08
CA HIS A 147 -33.76 -1.78 -9.82
C HIS A 147 -34.01 -3.07 -9.02
N VAL A 148 -33.99 -2.97 -7.69
CA VAL A 148 -34.36 -4.03 -6.74
C VAL A 148 -35.53 -3.57 -5.86
N GLY A 149 -36.35 -4.52 -5.39
CA GLY A 149 -37.54 -4.31 -4.57
C GLY A 149 -37.83 -5.51 -3.67
N ILE A 150 -38.87 -5.38 -2.85
CA ILE A 150 -39.30 -6.38 -1.86
C ILE A 150 -40.83 -6.40 -1.74
N ASP A 151 -41.43 -7.59 -1.71
CA ASP A 151 -42.87 -7.83 -1.53
C ASP A 151 -43.76 -6.99 -2.47
N GLY A 152 -43.31 -6.86 -3.72
CA GLY A 152 -43.95 -6.04 -4.76
C GLY A 152 -43.73 -4.52 -4.62
N GLN A 153 -43.09 -4.06 -3.54
CA GLN A 153 -42.71 -2.67 -3.33
C GLN A 153 -41.33 -2.37 -3.92
N TRP A 154 -41.15 -1.13 -4.39
CA TRP A 154 -39.92 -0.66 -5.03
C TRP A 154 -39.41 0.60 -4.32
N PRO A 155 -38.87 0.47 -3.09
CA PRO A 155 -38.43 1.61 -2.28
C PRO A 155 -37.36 2.40 -3.04
N ALA A 156 -37.30 3.72 -2.80
CA ALA A 156 -36.35 4.59 -3.50
C ALA A 156 -34.89 4.12 -3.36
N THR A 157 -34.56 3.47 -2.23
CA THR A 157 -33.25 2.89 -1.90
C THR A 157 -32.94 1.58 -2.65
N GLY A 158 -33.89 1.00 -3.40
CA GLY A 158 -33.64 -0.11 -4.31
C GLY A 158 -33.48 0.30 -5.78
N GLN A 159 -33.74 1.56 -6.13
CA GLN A 159 -33.82 1.99 -7.53
C GLN A 159 -32.44 2.43 -8.07
N ARG A 160 -32.24 2.26 -9.38
CA ARG A 160 -31.08 2.81 -10.14
C ARG A 160 -29.71 2.29 -9.67
N LEU A 161 -29.61 1.00 -9.39
CA LEU A 161 -28.33 0.31 -9.22
C LEU A 161 -27.56 0.38 -10.57
N GLN A 162 -26.28 0.76 -10.57
CA GLN A 162 -25.56 1.21 -11.78
C GLN A 162 -24.08 0.75 -11.82
N TRP A 163 -23.62 0.29 -12.99
CA TRP A 163 -22.24 -0.12 -13.27
C TRP A 163 -21.52 0.84 -14.23
N CYS A 164 -20.53 1.58 -13.72
CA CYS A 164 -19.52 2.24 -14.56
C CYS A 164 -18.20 1.46 -14.63
N ALA A 165 -17.83 0.75 -13.56
CA ALA A 165 -16.62 -0.07 -13.48
C ALA A 165 -16.90 -1.51 -13.97
N GLY A 166 -15.83 -2.28 -14.22
CA GLY A 166 -15.94 -3.72 -14.52
C GLY A 166 -16.41 -4.09 -15.93
N LYS A 167 -16.50 -3.12 -16.85
CA LYS A 167 -16.97 -3.35 -18.23
C LYS A 167 -16.21 -4.49 -18.91
N ARG A 168 -16.95 -5.39 -19.57
CA ARG A 168 -16.45 -6.63 -20.22
C ARG A 168 -15.78 -7.60 -19.24
N SER A 169 -16.30 -7.67 -18.02
CA SER A 169 -15.97 -8.69 -17.02
C SER A 169 -17.13 -8.88 -16.05
N TRP A 170 -17.24 -10.07 -15.44
CA TRP A 170 -18.21 -10.31 -14.37
C TRP A 170 -17.81 -9.53 -13.11
N PHE A 171 -18.60 -8.52 -12.74
CA PHE A 171 -18.20 -7.52 -11.75
C PHE A 171 -19.31 -7.18 -10.74
N TRP A 172 -18.91 -7.13 -9.47
CA TRP A 172 -19.77 -6.80 -8.34
C TRP A 172 -19.89 -5.29 -8.12
N GLU A 173 -21.10 -4.76 -7.96
CA GLU A 173 -21.30 -3.35 -7.56
C GLU A 173 -22.55 -3.17 -6.68
N SER A 174 -22.54 -2.13 -5.83
CA SER A 174 -23.64 -1.72 -4.96
C SER A 174 -23.70 -0.18 -4.85
N LYS A 175 -24.11 0.47 -5.94
CA LYS A 175 -24.13 1.94 -6.07
C LYS A 175 -25.42 2.46 -6.70
N GLN A 176 -26.02 3.49 -6.09
CA GLN A 176 -27.24 4.14 -6.62
C GLN A 176 -26.86 5.35 -7.46
N ARG A 177 -27.28 5.37 -8.74
CA ARG A 177 -27.19 6.58 -9.58
C ARG A 177 -28.14 7.66 -9.09
N THR A 178 -27.55 8.78 -8.70
CA THR A 178 -28.21 10.02 -8.27
C THR A 178 -28.10 11.08 -9.35
N GLU A 179 -28.53 12.32 -9.08
CA GLU A 179 -28.40 13.44 -10.03
C GLU A 179 -26.99 14.05 -9.94
N GLU A 180 -26.38 13.96 -8.75
CA GLU A 180 -25.05 14.44 -8.38
C GLU A 180 -23.93 13.49 -8.82
N GLN A 181 -24.20 12.18 -8.90
CA GLN A 181 -23.19 11.16 -9.23
C GLN A 181 -23.72 10.14 -10.25
N HIS A 182 -23.32 10.32 -11.50
CA HIS A 182 -23.68 9.45 -12.63
C HIS A 182 -23.31 7.98 -12.38
N CYS A 183 -22.10 7.71 -11.87
CA CYS A 183 -21.60 6.35 -11.64
C CYS A 183 -22.06 5.74 -10.31
N GLY A 184 -22.99 6.42 -9.65
CA GLY A 184 -23.65 6.02 -8.42
C GLY A 184 -22.83 6.19 -7.14
N GLU A 185 -23.55 6.43 -6.06
CA GLU A 185 -23.00 6.54 -4.70
C GLU A 185 -23.09 5.20 -3.97
N PRO A 186 -22.03 4.78 -3.25
CA PRO A 186 -22.04 3.54 -2.48
C PRO A 186 -22.98 3.63 -1.27
N HIS A 187 -23.36 2.46 -0.73
CA HIS A 187 -24.24 2.31 0.44
C HIS A 187 -25.65 2.95 0.31
N LYS A 188 -26.05 3.41 -0.88
CA LYS A 188 -27.42 3.91 -1.16
C LYS A 188 -28.36 2.84 -1.74
N ILE A 189 -27.84 1.66 -2.12
CA ILE A 189 -28.64 0.51 -2.55
C ILE A 189 -28.87 -0.45 -1.39
N PHE A 190 -30.09 -0.43 -0.83
CA PHE A 190 -30.50 -1.32 0.27
C PHE A 190 -32.03 -1.49 0.34
N LEU A 191 -32.43 -2.59 0.97
CA LEU A 191 -33.80 -2.91 1.36
C LEU A 191 -33.87 -3.03 2.90
N ASP A 192 -34.95 -2.54 3.52
CA ASP A 192 -35.18 -2.70 4.95
C ASP A 192 -36.15 -3.86 5.20
N ILE A 193 -35.69 -4.90 5.91
CA ILE A 193 -36.44 -6.10 6.26
C ILE A 193 -37.05 -5.88 7.66
N GLU A 194 -38.33 -5.51 7.72
CA GLU A 194 -38.99 -5.14 8.98
C GLU A 194 -39.28 -6.32 9.92
N LYS A 195 -39.41 -7.53 9.39
CA LYS A 195 -39.93 -8.72 10.09
C LYS A 195 -39.15 -9.98 9.67
N PRO A 196 -39.08 -11.02 10.51
CA PRO A 196 -38.55 -12.31 10.10
C PRO A 196 -39.63 -13.11 9.36
N GLY A 197 -39.23 -13.94 8.39
CA GLY A 197 -40.12 -14.76 7.57
C GLY A 197 -39.69 -14.85 6.11
N GLU A 198 -40.54 -15.45 5.27
CA GLU A 198 -40.36 -15.47 3.81
C GLU A 198 -40.76 -14.12 3.21
N HIS A 199 -39.85 -13.53 2.43
CA HIS A 199 -40.02 -12.31 1.66
C HIS A 199 -39.75 -12.59 0.17
N THR A 200 -40.43 -11.87 -0.71
CA THR A 200 -40.17 -11.90 -2.16
C THR A 200 -39.23 -10.77 -2.53
N ILE A 201 -37.96 -11.08 -2.77
CA ILE A 201 -37.00 -10.13 -3.34
C ILE A 201 -37.24 -10.06 -4.85
N SER A 202 -37.32 -8.86 -5.40
CA SER A 202 -37.60 -8.64 -6.83
C SER A 202 -36.52 -7.81 -7.50
N PHE A 203 -36.15 -8.16 -8.72
CA PHE A 203 -35.29 -7.32 -9.59
C PHE A 203 -36.05 -6.97 -10.86
N SER A 204 -35.96 -5.73 -11.33
CA SER A 204 -36.60 -5.30 -12.58
C SER A 204 -35.62 -4.57 -13.48
N MET A 205 -35.79 -4.75 -14.78
CA MET A 205 -35.09 -4.01 -15.83
C MET A 205 -34.99 -2.51 -15.53
N ARG A 206 -33.81 -1.93 -15.77
CA ARG A 206 -33.65 -0.49 -16.02
C ARG A 206 -33.25 -0.24 -17.47
N GLU A 207 -32.39 -1.09 -18.02
CA GLU A 207 -31.94 -1.10 -19.42
C GLU A 207 -32.02 -2.54 -19.98
N ASP A 208 -32.11 -2.68 -21.30
CA ASP A 208 -32.03 -3.98 -21.99
C ASP A 208 -30.56 -4.36 -22.28
N GLY A 209 -30.32 -5.61 -22.66
CA GLY A 209 -28.95 -6.18 -22.79
C GLY A 209 -28.21 -6.38 -21.47
N PHE A 210 -28.79 -6.05 -20.32
CA PHE A 210 -28.16 -6.26 -19.02
C PHE A 210 -27.96 -7.76 -18.75
N GLU A 211 -26.73 -8.15 -18.39
CA GLU A 211 -26.36 -9.53 -18.07
C GLU A 211 -26.23 -9.71 -16.55
N PHE A 212 -27.15 -10.46 -15.94
CA PHE A 212 -27.28 -10.68 -14.50
C PHE A 212 -26.89 -12.12 -14.16
N ASP A 213 -25.91 -12.28 -13.26
CA ASP A 213 -25.37 -13.59 -12.86
C ASP A 213 -25.66 -13.93 -11.40
N LYS A 214 -25.51 -12.99 -10.47
CA LYS A 214 -25.68 -13.27 -9.03
C LYS A 214 -26.06 -12.06 -8.21
N PHE A 215 -26.75 -12.24 -7.08
CA PHE A 215 -26.86 -11.19 -6.06
C PHE A 215 -26.52 -11.69 -4.65
N ILE A 216 -26.11 -10.75 -3.80
CA ILE A 216 -26.07 -10.92 -2.34
C ILE A 216 -26.81 -9.78 -1.65
N MET A 217 -27.27 -10.04 -0.44
CA MET A 217 -27.82 -9.02 0.46
C MET A 217 -27.17 -9.14 1.83
N THR A 218 -26.71 -8.04 2.44
CA THR A 218 -26.05 -8.11 3.75
C THR A 218 -26.34 -6.94 4.69
N THR A 219 -26.40 -7.21 6.00
CA THR A 219 -26.54 -6.18 7.04
C THR A 219 -25.31 -5.31 7.24
N ARG A 220 -24.16 -5.71 6.68
CA ARG A 220 -22.89 -4.98 6.81
C ARG A 220 -22.86 -3.81 5.82
N ARG A 221 -23.09 -2.57 6.30
CA ARG A 221 -22.98 -1.34 5.48
C ARG A 221 -21.63 -1.21 4.79
N GLU A 222 -20.55 -1.52 5.52
CA GLU A 222 -19.16 -1.47 5.04
C GLU A 222 -18.69 -2.84 4.52
N PHE A 223 -19.58 -3.63 3.91
CA PHE A 223 -19.17 -4.87 3.27
C PHE A 223 -18.22 -4.57 2.09
N ALA A 224 -17.06 -5.22 2.08
CA ALA A 224 -16.14 -5.13 0.95
C ALA A 224 -16.80 -5.71 -0.32
N ARG A 225 -16.45 -5.18 -1.50
CA ARG A 225 -16.91 -5.77 -2.77
C ARG A 225 -16.56 -7.26 -2.79
N PRO A 226 -17.50 -8.18 -3.02
CA PRO A 226 -17.19 -9.60 -3.09
C PRO A 226 -16.16 -9.89 -4.20
N GLU A 227 -15.27 -10.84 -3.95
CA GLU A 227 -14.31 -11.31 -4.94
C GLU A 227 -14.84 -12.51 -5.73
N GLY A 228 -14.29 -12.72 -6.93
CA GLY A 228 -14.61 -13.87 -7.78
C GLY A 228 -16.11 -14.03 -8.03
N VAL A 229 -16.66 -15.18 -7.63
CA VAL A 229 -18.07 -15.57 -7.79
C VAL A 229 -18.92 -15.32 -6.54
N GLY A 230 -18.36 -14.71 -5.49
CA GLY A 230 -19.02 -14.48 -4.21
C GLY A 230 -19.36 -15.77 -3.42
N PRO A 231 -20.08 -15.64 -2.30
CA PRO A 231 -20.50 -16.78 -1.48
C PRO A 231 -21.49 -17.71 -2.21
N ALA A 232 -21.50 -18.99 -1.84
CA ALA A 232 -22.46 -19.95 -2.36
C ALA A 232 -23.89 -19.66 -1.84
N PRO A 233 -24.94 -19.87 -2.66
CA PRO A 233 -26.33 -19.82 -2.20
C PRO A 233 -26.61 -20.88 -1.13
N VAL A 234 -27.62 -20.61 -0.31
CA VAL A 234 -28.11 -21.55 0.70
C VAL A 234 -29.60 -21.70 0.56
N VAL A 235 -30.09 -22.93 0.40
CA VAL A 235 -31.53 -23.24 0.41
C VAL A 235 -32.04 -23.35 1.85
N HIS A 236 -33.19 -22.73 2.11
CA HIS A 236 -33.98 -22.87 3.34
C HIS A 236 -34.99 -24.03 3.22
N SER A 237 -35.73 -24.07 2.12
CA SER A 237 -36.73 -25.10 1.79
C SER A 237 -36.98 -25.18 0.28
N GLY A 238 -37.64 -26.26 -0.15
CA GLY A 238 -37.83 -26.59 -1.57
C GLY A 238 -36.67 -27.41 -2.14
N ASP A 239 -36.76 -27.72 -3.44
CA ASP A 239 -35.71 -28.45 -4.16
C ASP A 239 -34.46 -27.60 -4.37
N SER A 240 -33.31 -28.26 -4.51
CA SER A 240 -32.05 -27.61 -4.88
C SER A 240 -32.09 -27.15 -6.34
N PRO A 241 -31.78 -25.87 -6.64
CA PRO A 241 -31.75 -25.36 -8.01
C PRO A 241 -30.77 -26.06 -8.96
N ALA A 242 -30.95 -25.82 -10.25
CA ALA A 242 -30.09 -26.35 -11.30
C ALA A 242 -28.64 -25.81 -11.20
N VAL A 243 -27.67 -26.71 -11.40
CA VAL A 243 -26.23 -26.42 -11.45
C VAL A 243 -25.74 -26.69 -12.87
N PHE A 244 -25.17 -25.69 -13.53
CA PHE A 244 -24.73 -25.81 -14.92
C PHE A 244 -23.23 -26.09 -15.02
N PRO A 245 -22.73 -26.65 -16.15
CA PRO A 245 -21.30 -26.95 -16.30
C PRO A 245 -20.48 -25.66 -16.37
N VAL A 246 -19.89 -25.26 -15.22
CA VAL A 246 -19.09 -24.04 -15.08
C VAL A 246 -18.04 -23.93 -16.19
N VAL A 247 -18.19 -22.92 -17.04
CA VAL A 247 -17.14 -22.53 -17.99
C VAL A 247 -16.14 -21.67 -17.20
N PRO A 248 -14.89 -22.12 -17.00
CA PRO A 248 -13.89 -21.27 -16.35
C PRO A 248 -13.72 -19.99 -17.19
N PRO A 249 -13.48 -18.82 -16.55
CA PRO A 249 -13.08 -17.63 -17.29
C PRO A 249 -11.81 -17.99 -18.09
N PRO A 250 -11.63 -17.45 -19.32
CA PRO A 250 -10.51 -17.82 -20.17
C PRO A 250 -9.20 -17.60 -19.41
N ALA A 251 -8.51 -18.71 -19.13
CA ALA A 251 -7.33 -18.70 -18.27
C ALA A 251 -6.31 -17.71 -18.82
N LYS A 252 -5.68 -16.92 -17.92
CA LYS A 252 -4.51 -16.07 -18.21
C LYS A 252 -3.32 -16.96 -18.56
N THR A 253 -3.38 -17.57 -19.73
CA THR A 253 -2.37 -18.46 -20.28
C THR A 253 -1.16 -17.62 -20.68
N ALA A 254 0.01 -18.01 -20.16
CA ALA A 254 1.29 -17.44 -20.59
C ALA A 254 1.52 -17.58 -22.11
N GLU A 255 0.79 -18.48 -22.77
CA GLU A 255 0.76 -18.68 -24.22
C GLU A 255 -0.60 -18.35 -24.89
N GLN A 256 -1.28 -17.27 -24.48
CA GLN A 256 -1.94 -16.43 -25.49
C GLN A 256 -1.06 -15.23 -25.88
N VAL A 257 0.14 -15.59 -26.34
CA VAL A 257 0.73 -14.94 -27.51
C VAL A 257 -0.28 -15.05 -28.65
N VAL A 258 -1.19 -14.08 -28.73
CA VAL A 258 -1.78 -13.70 -30.01
C VAL A 258 -0.59 -13.49 -30.93
N LYS A 259 -0.46 -14.32 -31.97
CA LYS A 259 0.42 -14.03 -33.10
C LYS A 259 -0.01 -12.67 -33.63
N ALA A 260 0.69 -11.62 -33.20
CA ALA A 260 0.48 -10.27 -33.70
C ALA A 260 0.47 -10.38 -35.22
N ALA A 261 -0.62 -9.95 -35.87
CA ALA A 261 -0.81 -10.10 -37.30
C ALA A 261 0.32 -9.34 -38.02
N SER A 262 1.36 -10.09 -38.43
CA SER A 262 2.74 -9.63 -38.30
C SER A 262 2.97 -8.32 -39.03
N PRO A 263 3.31 -7.24 -38.28
CA PRO A 263 2.77 -5.88 -38.42
C PRO A 263 2.50 -5.53 -39.87
N LYS A 264 1.24 -5.79 -40.28
CA LYS A 264 0.82 -6.19 -41.64
C LYS A 264 1.55 -5.44 -42.75
N LYS A 265 2.73 -5.95 -43.12
CA LYS A 265 3.84 -5.27 -43.81
C LYS A 265 3.64 -3.76 -43.98
N LEU A 266 4.20 -2.98 -43.04
CA LEU A 266 4.49 -1.55 -43.25
C LEU A 266 4.89 -1.33 -44.71
N GLY A 267 4.15 -0.48 -45.41
CA GLY A 267 4.34 -0.25 -46.85
C GLY A 267 5.80 0.08 -47.11
N LYS A 268 6.50 -0.79 -47.85
CA LYS A 268 7.94 -1.08 -47.67
C LYS A 268 8.93 0.11 -47.71
N ASN A 269 8.47 1.28 -48.14
CA ASN A 269 9.28 2.46 -48.39
C ASN A 269 8.84 3.70 -47.57
N ALA A 270 7.90 3.57 -46.61
CA ALA A 270 7.34 4.70 -45.88
C ALA A 270 8.06 4.96 -44.53
N LEU A 271 8.61 6.16 -44.37
CA LEU A 271 9.15 6.67 -43.11
C LEU A 271 8.02 7.10 -42.15
N VAL A 272 8.21 7.08 -40.83
CA VAL A 272 7.16 7.32 -39.84
C VAL A 272 7.66 8.15 -38.66
N MET A 273 6.92 9.22 -38.31
CA MET A 273 6.98 9.92 -37.02
C MET A 273 5.77 9.47 -36.20
N LEU A 274 5.99 8.74 -35.10
CA LEU A 274 4.93 8.29 -34.19
C LEU A 274 4.33 9.48 -33.43
N ALA A 275 3.04 9.44 -33.13
CA ALA A 275 2.37 10.50 -32.36
C ALA A 275 3.01 10.70 -30.97
N SER A 276 3.40 9.60 -30.31
CA SER A 276 4.13 9.64 -29.03
C SER A 276 5.48 10.36 -29.07
N ALA A 277 6.06 10.60 -30.26
CA ALA A 277 7.29 11.37 -30.43
C ALA A 277 7.06 12.88 -30.63
N PHE A 278 5.80 13.34 -30.65
CA PHE A 278 5.46 14.76 -30.67
C PHE A 278 5.27 15.28 -29.24
N PRO A 279 5.63 16.55 -28.95
CA PRO A 279 5.39 17.17 -27.64
C PRO A 279 3.93 17.10 -27.20
N HIS A 280 3.70 16.75 -25.94
CA HIS A 280 2.39 16.64 -25.30
C HIS A 280 2.43 17.24 -23.88
N GLY A 281 1.28 17.34 -23.21
CA GLY A 281 1.12 18.09 -21.96
C GLY A 281 0.78 19.57 -22.20
N SER A 282 1.69 20.33 -22.81
CA SER A 282 1.51 21.79 -23.02
C SER A 282 0.62 22.18 -24.21
N GLY A 283 0.47 21.29 -25.21
CA GLY A 283 -0.29 21.55 -26.45
C GLY A 283 -1.77 21.15 -26.41
N GLY A 284 -2.32 20.78 -25.25
CA GLY A 284 -3.69 20.27 -25.08
C GLY A 284 -3.89 18.77 -25.40
N TYR A 285 -2.82 18.07 -25.80
CA TYR A 285 -2.81 16.60 -25.93
C TYR A 285 -2.25 15.91 -24.67
N TYR A 286 -2.81 14.75 -24.33
CA TYR A 286 -2.18 13.72 -23.50
C TYR A 286 -1.84 12.48 -24.34
N LEU A 287 -1.03 11.57 -23.78
CA LEU A 287 -0.68 10.30 -24.41
C LEU A 287 -1.59 9.18 -23.89
N HIS A 288 -2.36 8.56 -24.78
CA HIS A 288 -3.27 7.45 -24.50
C HIS A 288 -2.59 6.12 -24.90
N ASP A 289 -2.66 5.12 -24.03
CA ASP A 289 -2.08 3.78 -24.19
C ASP A 289 -0.59 3.78 -24.59
N GLY A 290 0.16 4.79 -24.13
CA GLY A 290 1.58 5.00 -24.48
C GLY A 290 1.85 5.30 -25.97
N LYS A 291 0.81 5.50 -26.79
CA LYS A 291 0.90 5.36 -28.26
C LYS A 291 0.18 6.46 -29.05
N TRP A 292 -1.00 6.90 -28.61
CA TRP A 292 -1.84 7.85 -29.35
C TRP A 292 -1.86 9.21 -28.68
N LEU A 293 -1.67 10.29 -29.43
CA LEU A 293 -2.01 11.61 -28.90
C LEU A 293 -3.51 11.83 -28.97
N ALA A 294 -4.07 12.29 -27.85
CA ALA A 294 -5.49 12.42 -27.61
C ALA A 294 -5.80 13.71 -26.82
N ILE A 295 -6.99 14.26 -27.01
CA ILE A 295 -7.53 15.46 -26.36
C ILE A 295 -8.46 15.01 -25.24
N ASN A 296 -8.44 15.67 -24.08
CA ASN A 296 -9.46 15.50 -23.05
C ASN A 296 -10.64 16.45 -23.36
N PRO A 297 -11.83 15.95 -23.76
CA PRO A 297 -12.92 16.81 -24.25
C PRO A 297 -13.46 17.79 -23.21
N GLU A 298 -13.43 17.41 -21.93
CA GLU A 298 -13.85 18.25 -20.80
C GLU A 298 -12.94 19.48 -20.61
N LYS A 299 -11.69 19.40 -21.07
CA LYS A 299 -10.68 20.46 -20.90
C LYS A 299 -10.45 21.25 -22.17
N HIS A 300 -10.45 20.61 -23.34
CA HIS A 300 -10.04 21.23 -24.60
C HIS A 300 -10.88 20.75 -25.79
N LYS A 301 -11.31 21.69 -26.65
CA LYS A 301 -12.03 21.38 -27.91
C LYS A 301 -11.12 21.22 -29.13
N GLN A 302 -9.85 21.61 -28.98
CA GLN A 302 -8.81 21.46 -30.00
C GLN A 302 -7.46 21.36 -29.30
N ALA A 303 -6.48 20.74 -29.98
CA ALA A 303 -5.10 20.65 -29.53
C ALA A 303 -4.16 20.80 -30.73
N SER A 304 -2.95 21.29 -30.50
CA SER A 304 -1.93 21.43 -31.55
C SER A 304 -0.56 21.01 -31.03
N THR A 305 0.19 20.32 -31.87
CA THR A 305 1.56 19.91 -31.61
C THR A 305 2.33 19.87 -32.91
N SER A 306 3.65 19.91 -32.81
CA SER A 306 4.55 19.92 -33.96
C SER A 306 5.91 19.34 -33.61
N ALA A 307 6.52 18.64 -34.56
CA ALA A 307 7.86 18.10 -34.43
C ALA A 307 8.65 18.31 -35.72
N THR A 308 9.97 18.47 -35.59
CA THR A 308 10.89 18.66 -36.71
C THR A 308 10.96 17.40 -37.58
N PHE A 309 10.86 17.56 -38.89
CA PHE A 309 11.03 16.51 -39.90
C PHE A 309 12.47 15.97 -39.89
N PRO A 310 12.73 14.73 -39.43
CA PRO A 310 14.07 14.21 -39.19
C PRO A 310 14.55 13.33 -40.37
N PHE A 311 14.08 13.65 -41.57
CA PHE A 311 14.21 12.84 -42.78
C PHE A 311 14.72 13.73 -43.94
N PRO A 312 15.38 13.16 -44.95
CA PRO A 312 16.12 13.95 -45.93
C PRO A 312 15.20 14.75 -46.86
N THR A 313 15.65 15.93 -47.26
CA THR A 313 14.95 16.83 -48.20
C THR A 313 14.51 16.11 -49.48
N GLY A 314 13.23 16.22 -49.84
CA GLY A 314 12.65 15.57 -51.01
C GLY A 314 11.13 15.71 -51.13
N LYS A 315 10.53 14.92 -52.02
CA LYS A 315 9.08 14.88 -52.28
C LYS A 315 8.43 13.66 -51.66
N TYR A 316 7.35 13.85 -50.90
CA TYR A 316 6.70 12.81 -50.11
C TYR A 316 5.16 12.82 -50.23
N ASP A 317 4.58 11.63 -50.37
CA ASP A 317 3.17 11.36 -50.06
C ASP A 317 3.03 11.25 -48.53
N VAL A 318 2.52 12.32 -47.90
CA VAL A 318 2.37 12.50 -46.45
C VAL A 318 1.06 11.88 -45.99
N THR A 319 1.10 10.89 -45.11
CA THR A 319 -0.06 10.16 -44.60
C THR A 319 -0.26 10.37 -43.11
N LEU A 320 -1.30 11.11 -42.73
CA LEU A 320 -1.80 11.15 -41.36
C LEU A 320 -2.51 9.82 -41.05
N ARG A 321 -2.21 9.24 -39.89
CA ARG A 321 -2.85 8.02 -39.38
C ARG A 321 -3.68 8.38 -38.15
N CYS A 322 -4.95 8.70 -38.36
CA CYS A 322 -5.91 8.85 -37.27
C CYS A 322 -6.33 7.48 -36.75
N VAL A 323 -6.85 7.46 -35.53
CA VAL A 323 -7.69 6.39 -35.00
C VAL A 323 -9.13 6.83 -35.23
N GLY A 324 -9.96 5.97 -35.80
CA GLY A 324 -11.40 6.22 -35.85
C GLY A 324 -12.01 6.03 -34.47
N GLU A 325 -13.02 6.82 -34.14
CA GLU A 325 -13.72 6.81 -32.85
C GLU A 325 -15.24 6.75 -33.15
N ASN A 326 -16.06 6.16 -32.28
CA ASN A 326 -17.52 6.05 -32.52
C ASN A 326 -18.33 7.22 -31.94
N ASP A 327 -17.79 7.87 -30.92
CA ASP A 327 -18.33 9.04 -30.21
C ASP A 327 -18.33 10.32 -31.08
N GLY A 328 -17.38 10.48 -32.01
CA GLY A 328 -17.32 11.69 -32.84
C GLY A 328 -16.36 11.68 -34.03
N ARG A 329 -16.73 12.44 -35.07
CA ARG A 329 -15.91 12.64 -36.29
C ARG A 329 -14.89 13.75 -36.08
N SER A 330 -13.77 13.41 -35.46
CA SER A 330 -12.63 14.31 -35.23
C SER A 330 -12.10 14.92 -36.54
N ARG A 331 -11.79 16.22 -36.56
CA ARG A 331 -11.16 16.89 -37.71
C ARG A 331 -9.69 17.19 -37.42
N TYR A 332 -8.85 17.07 -38.43
CA TYR A 332 -7.40 17.21 -38.37
C TYR A 332 -6.91 18.14 -39.48
N VAL A 333 -5.91 18.95 -39.17
CA VAL A 333 -5.18 19.81 -40.11
C VAL A 333 -3.70 19.49 -39.99
N VAL A 334 -3.07 19.12 -41.11
CA VAL A 334 -1.63 18.84 -41.18
C VAL A 334 -0.93 20.03 -41.82
N THR A 335 0.18 20.46 -41.21
CA THR A 335 1.00 21.59 -41.71
C THR A 335 2.46 21.20 -41.89
N ALA A 336 3.16 21.89 -42.78
CA ALA A 336 4.62 21.94 -42.86
C ALA A 336 5.04 23.41 -42.85
N ASP A 337 5.95 23.76 -41.95
CA ASP A 337 6.42 25.15 -41.74
C ASP A 337 5.27 26.17 -41.62
N LYS A 338 4.22 25.74 -40.92
CA LYS A 338 2.93 26.43 -40.69
C LYS A 338 2.01 26.56 -41.93
N ALA A 339 2.44 26.18 -43.12
CA ALA A 339 1.58 26.10 -44.29
C ALA A 339 0.74 24.79 -44.27
N THR A 340 -0.55 24.88 -44.56
CA THR A 340 -1.46 23.71 -44.55
C THR A 340 -1.18 22.78 -45.72
N ILE A 341 -0.76 21.56 -45.42
CA ILE A 341 -0.65 20.43 -46.37
C ILE A 341 -2.05 19.94 -46.75
N GLY A 342 -2.97 19.90 -45.79
CA GLY A 342 -4.37 19.59 -46.02
C GLY A 342 -5.15 19.26 -44.75
N GLU A 343 -6.46 19.11 -44.92
CA GLU A 343 -7.38 18.72 -43.86
C GLU A 343 -7.96 17.32 -44.05
N TYR A 344 -8.42 16.74 -42.94
CA TYR A 344 -9.12 15.46 -42.92
C TYR A 344 -10.15 15.41 -41.78
N THR A 345 -11.37 14.98 -42.08
CA THR A 345 -12.32 14.56 -41.05
C THR A 345 -12.32 13.04 -41.00
N CYS A 346 -11.94 12.47 -39.86
CA CYS A 346 -11.91 11.02 -39.69
C CYS A 346 -13.33 10.45 -39.67
N PRO A 347 -13.64 9.38 -40.43
CA PRO A 347 -14.93 8.73 -40.36
C PRO A 347 -15.08 7.98 -39.03
N LEU A 348 -16.33 7.78 -38.61
CA LEU A 348 -16.63 7.02 -37.39
C LEU A 348 -16.07 5.59 -37.48
N ALA A 349 -15.56 5.10 -36.36
CA ALA A 349 -15.25 3.69 -36.18
C ALA A 349 -16.49 2.89 -35.80
N ASP A 350 -16.48 1.61 -36.17
CA ASP A 350 -17.51 0.62 -35.87
C ASP A 350 -17.31 -0.01 -34.47
N LYS A 351 -16.44 0.61 -33.65
CA LYS A 351 -16.01 0.27 -32.29
C LYS A 351 -15.59 1.54 -31.57
N MET A 352 -15.54 1.51 -30.23
CA MET A 352 -15.12 2.64 -29.37
C MET A 352 -13.92 3.43 -29.92
N PHE A 353 -12.88 2.72 -30.34
CA PHE A 353 -11.86 3.24 -31.24
C PHE A 353 -11.30 2.12 -32.12
N ALA A 354 -10.80 2.45 -33.31
CA ALA A 354 -10.20 1.50 -34.26
C ALA A 354 -9.08 2.13 -35.10
N GLU A 355 -7.97 1.41 -35.26
CA GLU A 355 -6.92 1.75 -36.23
C GLU A 355 -7.14 1.05 -37.58
N GLY A 356 -6.60 1.65 -38.64
CA GLY A 356 -6.50 1.00 -39.95
C GLY A 356 -6.69 1.96 -41.13
N PRO A 357 -6.48 1.49 -42.38
CA PRO A 357 -6.50 2.35 -43.56
C PRO A 357 -7.80 3.14 -43.80
N LYS A 358 -8.94 2.71 -43.23
CA LYS A 358 -10.22 3.45 -43.23
C LYS A 358 -10.10 4.85 -42.59
N PHE A 359 -9.14 5.03 -41.69
CA PHE A 359 -8.94 6.23 -40.86
C PHE A 359 -7.64 6.99 -41.22
N HIS A 360 -6.99 6.63 -42.32
CA HIS A 360 -5.76 7.28 -42.78
C HIS A 360 -6.05 8.24 -43.94
N ARG A 361 -5.28 9.34 -44.03
CA ARG A 361 -5.37 10.30 -45.13
C ARG A 361 -3.99 10.63 -45.69
N THR A 362 -3.80 10.36 -46.98
CA THR A 362 -2.60 10.74 -47.74
C THR A 362 -2.81 12.04 -48.51
N PHE A 363 -1.86 12.95 -48.37
CA PHE A 363 -1.69 14.19 -49.15
C PHE A 363 -0.45 13.98 -50.03
N LYS A 364 -0.54 14.31 -51.32
CA LYS A 364 0.43 13.84 -52.33
C LYS A 364 1.45 14.90 -52.75
N ASP A 365 2.63 14.41 -53.17
CA ASP A 365 3.70 15.21 -53.79
C ASP A 365 4.15 16.44 -52.97
N ILE A 366 4.16 16.31 -51.64
CA ILE A 366 4.53 17.38 -50.74
C ILE A 366 6.05 17.51 -50.71
N SER A 367 6.57 18.68 -51.07
CA SER A 367 8.01 18.98 -50.95
C SER A 367 8.33 19.35 -49.51
N LEU A 368 9.25 18.63 -48.88
CA LEU A 368 9.69 18.82 -47.50
C LEU A 368 11.21 18.96 -47.45
N THR A 369 11.70 19.86 -46.60
CA THR A 369 13.14 20.00 -46.29
C THR A 369 13.47 19.34 -44.96
N GLU A 370 14.67 18.80 -44.84
CA GLU A 370 15.23 18.40 -43.54
C GLU A 370 15.20 19.61 -42.59
N GLY A 371 14.61 19.46 -41.41
CA GLY A 371 14.35 20.58 -40.49
C GLY A 371 12.97 21.25 -40.59
N THR A 372 12.15 20.95 -41.62
CA THR A 372 10.76 21.43 -41.74
C THR A 372 9.94 21.04 -40.51
N VAL A 373 9.16 21.96 -39.97
CA VAL A 373 8.30 21.70 -38.80
C VAL A 373 6.97 21.10 -39.26
N ILE A 374 6.74 19.82 -38.97
CA ILE A 374 5.46 19.13 -39.23
C ILE A 374 4.51 19.40 -38.07
N GLY A 375 3.35 19.98 -38.34
CA GLY A 375 2.30 20.23 -37.36
C GLY A 375 1.06 19.35 -37.55
N VAL A 376 0.43 18.96 -36.44
CA VAL A 376 -0.89 18.31 -36.41
C VAL A 376 -1.79 19.05 -35.42
N GLN A 377 -2.77 19.79 -35.96
CA GLN A 377 -3.85 20.39 -35.17
C GLN A 377 -5.09 19.50 -35.27
N SER A 378 -5.63 19.10 -34.12
CA SER A 378 -6.79 18.22 -34.02
C SER A 378 -7.94 18.94 -33.32
N PHE A 379 -9.16 18.63 -33.74
CA PHE A 379 -10.42 19.19 -33.24
C PHE A 379 -11.34 18.03 -32.86
N ILE A 380 -11.89 18.06 -31.65
CA ILE A 380 -12.83 17.03 -31.21
C ILE A 380 -14.10 17.07 -32.07
N GLY A 381 -14.65 15.91 -32.38
CA GLY A 381 -15.97 15.77 -33.01
C GLY A 381 -16.99 15.25 -32.00
N SER A 382 -18.26 15.30 -32.37
CA SER A 382 -19.34 14.60 -31.66
C SER A 382 -20.32 14.09 -32.70
N ALA A 383 -20.87 12.90 -32.48
CA ALA A 383 -21.89 12.30 -33.36
C ALA A 383 -23.32 12.70 -32.95
N ASP A 384 -23.53 13.02 -31.67
CA ASP A 384 -24.84 13.21 -31.04
C ASP A 384 -25.03 14.60 -30.36
N GLY A 385 -23.95 15.36 -30.21
CA GLY A 385 -23.91 16.65 -29.50
C GLY A 385 -23.66 16.56 -28.00
N GLN A 386 -23.41 15.36 -27.45
CA GLN A 386 -23.23 15.09 -26.02
C GLN A 386 -21.88 14.41 -25.74
N GLU A 387 -21.62 13.25 -26.37
CA GLU A 387 -20.32 12.59 -26.26
C GLU A 387 -19.35 13.14 -27.31
N TYR A 388 -18.09 13.33 -26.92
CA TYR A 388 -17.06 13.92 -27.77
C TYR A 388 -15.87 12.99 -27.96
N SER A 389 -15.45 12.84 -29.21
CA SER A 389 -14.25 12.09 -29.56
C SER A 389 -12.99 12.75 -29.06
N ARG A 390 -11.95 11.95 -28.79
CA ARG A 390 -10.70 12.42 -28.20
C ARG A 390 -9.68 12.81 -29.27
N ALA A 391 -10.08 12.84 -30.55
CA ALA A 391 -9.23 13.15 -31.69
C ALA A 391 -7.89 12.39 -31.70
N ARG A 392 -8.00 11.07 -31.47
CA ARG A 392 -6.88 10.14 -31.35
C ARG A 392 -6.14 9.97 -32.68
N TRP A 393 -4.82 10.13 -32.69
CA TRP A 393 -3.98 9.79 -33.85
C TRP A 393 -2.66 9.11 -33.46
N SER A 394 -2.10 8.31 -34.37
CA SER A 394 -0.99 7.37 -34.08
C SER A 394 0.33 7.68 -34.77
N ALA A 395 0.32 8.33 -35.94
CA ALA A 395 1.53 8.78 -36.63
C ALA A 395 1.25 9.76 -37.77
N VAL A 396 2.30 10.47 -38.19
CA VAL A 396 2.44 10.97 -39.58
C VAL A 396 3.49 10.10 -40.28
N ALA A 397 3.20 9.66 -41.51
CA ALA A 397 4.11 8.86 -42.32
C ALA A 397 4.41 9.52 -43.66
N PHE A 398 5.56 9.22 -44.25
CA PHE A 398 6.13 9.92 -45.38
C PHE A 398 6.64 8.88 -46.38
N THR A 399 5.92 8.70 -47.48
CA THR A 399 6.32 7.77 -48.55
C THR A 399 6.99 8.59 -49.65
N PRO A 400 8.24 8.31 -50.06
CA PRO A 400 8.89 9.02 -51.15
C PRO A 400 8.04 8.99 -52.44
N ALA A 401 7.79 10.17 -53.01
CA ALA A 401 6.96 10.34 -54.21
C ALA A 401 7.74 10.26 -55.53
N ASP A 402 9.08 10.37 -55.48
CA ASP A 402 9.98 10.20 -56.62
C ASP A 402 11.19 9.30 -56.28
N GLU A 403 11.87 8.79 -57.32
CA GLU A 403 13.01 7.86 -57.19
C GLU A 403 14.22 8.50 -56.48
N LYS A 404 14.41 9.81 -56.66
CA LYS A 404 15.50 10.57 -56.02
C LYS A 404 15.31 10.59 -54.50
N THR A 405 14.11 10.89 -54.05
CA THR A 405 13.73 10.88 -52.63
C THR A 405 13.74 9.45 -52.09
N ALA A 406 13.32 8.46 -52.88
CA ALA A 406 13.37 7.05 -52.48
C ALA A 406 14.82 6.55 -52.26
N ALA A 407 15.77 7.00 -53.07
CA ALA A 407 17.19 6.72 -52.88
C ALA A 407 17.73 7.36 -51.58
N LEU A 408 17.38 8.63 -51.31
CA LEU A 408 17.78 9.36 -50.10
C LEU A 408 17.16 8.79 -48.82
N ALA A 409 15.90 8.37 -48.85
CA ALA A 409 15.18 7.79 -47.70
C ALA A 409 15.69 6.39 -47.29
N LYS A 410 16.42 5.69 -48.17
CA LYS A 410 16.82 4.29 -48.00
C LYS A 410 17.61 3.98 -46.69
N PRO A 411 18.56 4.81 -46.22
CA PRO A 411 19.26 4.57 -44.95
C PRO A 411 18.34 4.77 -43.73
N TYR A 412 17.47 5.78 -43.77
CA TYR A 412 16.53 6.09 -42.70
C TYR A 412 15.51 4.96 -42.48
N LEU A 413 15.05 4.33 -43.58
CA LEU A 413 14.16 3.16 -43.53
C LEU A 413 14.80 1.94 -42.84
N ALA A 414 16.12 1.78 -42.91
CA ALA A 414 16.83 0.67 -42.26
C ALA A 414 16.92 0.84 -40.72
N ASN A 415 17.00 2.09 -40.25
CA ASN A 415 17.17 2.42 -38.83
C ASN A 415 15.84 2.54 -38.07
N GLN A 416 14.70 2.52 -38.75
CA GLN A 416 13.36 2.78 -38.18
C GLN A 416 12.74 1.58 -37.43
N LYS A 417 13.56 0.84 -36.67
CA LYS A 417 13.02 -0.05 -35.62
C LYS A 417 12.45 0.84 -34.49
N PRO A 418 11.34 0.46 -33.83
CA PRO A 418 10.86 1.20 -32.69
C PRO A 418 11.90 1.14 -31.56
N LYS A 419 12.43 2.30 -31.15
CA LYS A 419 12.89 2.44 -29.77
C LYS A 419 11.67 2.24 -28.86
N ALA A 420 11.85 1.50 -27.77
CA ALA A 420 10.87 1.54 -26.69
C ALA A 420 10.74 2.97 -26.16
N ALA A 421 9.64 3.27 -25.46
CA ALA A 421 9.67 4.36 -24.48
C ALA A 421 10.86 4.12 -23.53
N PRO A 422 11.54 5.17 -23.03
CA PRO A 422 12.49 4.97 -21.95
C PRO A 422 11.76 4.23 -20.82
N LYS A 423 12.32 3.09 -20.39
CA LYS A 423 11.83 2.45 -19.18
C LYS A 423 12.05 3.44 -18.03
N LEU A 424 11.13 3.43 -17.07
CA LEU A 424 11.45 3.94 -15.75
C LEU A 424 12.43 2.94 -15.15
N GLU A 425 13.65 3.39 -14.87
CA GLU A 425 14.75 2.55 -14.42
C GLU A 425 15.29 3.11 -13.10
N SER A 426 15.72 2.19 -12.23
CA SER A 426 16.50 2.50 -11.04
C SER A 426 17.97 2.24 -11.37
N PRO A 427 18.69 3.20 -11.98
CA PRO A 427 20.09 3.01 -12.30
C PRO A 427 20.89 2.71 -11.04
N THR A 428 21.98 1.96 -11.24
CA THR A 428 23.09 1.83 -10.32
C THR A 428 24.35 1.98 -11.15
N THR A 429 25.33 2.75 -10.67
CA THR A 429 26.57 3.04 -11.41
C THR A 429 27.76 2.70 -10.53
N PRO A 430 28.44 1.57 -10.79
CA PRO A 430 29.66 1.21 -10.09
C PRO A 430 30.70 2.34 -10.07
N VAL A 431 31.27 2.62 -8.90
CA VAL A 431 32.40 3.56 -8.74
C VAL A 431 33.63 3.11 -9.54
N SER A 432 33.74 1.80 -9.77
CA SER A 432 34.75 1.17 -10.61
C SER A 432 34.14 0.61 -11.89
N SER A 433 34.72 0.90 -13.06
CA SER A 433 34.43 0.12 -14.29
C SER A 433 35.28 -1.15 -14.42
N ASP A 434 36.29 -1.31 -13.57
CA ASP A 434 37.21 -2.45 -13.62
C ASP A 434 36.58 -3.68 -12.92
N PRO A 435 36.76 -4.91 -13.45
CA PRO A 435 36.21 -6.13 -12.83
C PRO A 435 36.67 -6.33 -11.40
N LEU A 436 37.94 -6.01 -11.11
CA LEU A 436 38.57 -6.10 -9.80
C LEU A 436 39.51 -4.91 -9.59
N LYS A 437 39.60 -4.42 -8.35
CA LYS A 437 40.63 -3.47 -7.95
C LYS A 437 41.99 -4.14 -7.82
N MET A 438 43.03 -3.37 -8.16
CA MET A 438 44.42 -3.77 -8.21
C MET A 438 45.32 -2.67 -7.60
N PRO A 439 46.42 -3.02 -6.90
CA PRO A 439 46.85 -4.37 -6.55
C PRO A 439 45.91 -5.04 -5.53
N ARG A 440 45.99 -6.37 -5.42
CA ARG A 440 45.26 -7.16 -4.42
C ARG A 440 46.19 -7.66 -3.33
N GLY A 441 45.66 -7.84 -2.13
CA GLY A 441 46.30 -8.65 -1.10
C GLY A 441 46.23 -10.15 -1.43
N PRO A 442 46.91 -11.01 -0.65
CA PRO A 442 46.68 -12.44 -0.70
C PRO A 442 45.32 -12.80 -0.10
N ASP A 443 44.72 -13.89 -0.59
CA ASP A 443 43.60 -14.53 0.09
C ASP A 443 43.98 -14.95 1.52
N GLY A 444 42.96 -15.08 2.37
CA GLY A 444 43.09 -15.51 3.75
C GLY A 444 43.51 -16.97 3.93
N SER A 445 43.85 -17.32 5.17
CA SER A 445 44.31 -18.65 5.55
C SER A 445 43.20 -19.69 5.71
N GLY A 446 41.93 -19.26 5.69
CA GLY A 446 40.79 -20.04 6.17
C GLY A 446 40.64 -20.01 7.69
N ASP A 447 41.50 -19.34 8.46
CA ASP A 447 41.35 -19.29 9.92
C ASP A 447 40.04 -18.61 10.36
N ILE A 448 39.42 -19.14 11.41
CA ILE A 448 38.19 -18.62 12.01
C ILE A 448 38.47 -18.20 13.46
N SER A 449 38.12 -16.96 13.79
CA SER A 449 38.22 -16.42 15.14
C SER A 449 36.84 -16.08 15.71
N ILE A 450 36.72 -16.13 17.04
CA ILE A 450 35.48 -15.82 17.76
C ILE A 450 35.78 -14.75 18.80
N ALA A 451 35.04 -13.64 18.78
CA ALA A 451 35.24 -12.47 19.63
C ALA A 451 33.93 -11.99 20.27
N GLY A 452 34.07 -11.11 21.26
CA GLY A 452 32.97 -10.59 22.08
C GLY A 452 32.87 -11.23 23.47
N GLU A 453 31.94 -10.74 24.29
CA GLU A 453 31.59 -11.40 25.55
C GLU A 453 30.80 -12.68 25.23
N LEU A 454 31.37 -13.87 25.48
CA LEU A 454 30.69 -15.16 25.21
C LEU A 454 29.58 -15.47 26.22
N LYS A 455 28.50 -14.68 26.16
CA LYS A 455 27.39 -14.66 27.10
C LYS A 455 26.05 -14.60 26.37
N GLN A 456 25.02 -15.15 27.00
CA GLN A 456 23.65 -15.16 26.48
C GLN A 456 23.20 -13.72 26.17
N TRP A 457 22.66 -13.49 24.98
CA TRP A 457 22.23 -12.19 24.44
C TRP A 457 23.33 -11.18 24.07
N HIS A 458 24.62 -11.51 24.16
CA HIS A 458 25.70 -10.59 23.77
C HIS A 458 26.10 -10.81 22.31
N LYS A 459 26.63 -9.78 21.64
CA LYS A 459 27.16 -9.94 20.28
C LYS A 459 28.40 -10.84 20.31
N VAL A 460 28.28 -12.02 19.72
CA VAL A 460 29.39 -12.90 19.37
C VAL A 460 29.74 -12.64 17.91
N THR A 461 30.97 -12.23 17.65
CA THR A 461 31.50 -12.04 16.28
C THR A 461 32.24 -13.29 15.86
N LEU A 462 31.92 -13.84 14.68
CA LEU A 462 32.75 -14.78 13.96
C LEU A 462 33.42 -14.03 12.80
N ASP A 463 34.75 -13.99 12.81
CA ASP A 463 35.57 -13.42 11.74
C ASP A 463 36.38 -14.53 11.07
N MET A 464 36.27 -14.62 9.75
CA MET A 464 36.78 -15.69 8.91
C MET A 464 37.74 -15.12 7.86
N SER A 465 38.96 -15.67 7.78
CA SER A 465 39.99 -15.26 6.82
C SER A 465 39.72 -15.92 5.46
N GLY A 466 38.84 -15.31 4.67
CA GLY A 466 38.34 -15.80 3.39
C GLY A 466 39.09 -15.24 2.17
N PRO A 467 38.48 -15.26 0.97
CA PRO A 467 39.06 -14.61 -0.21
C PRO A 467 39.33 -13.12 0.00
N PHE A 468 40.38 -12.58 -0.64
CA PHE A 468 40.64 -11.14 -0.65
C PHE A 468 39.64 -10.43 -1.57
N ALA A 469 38.98 -9.40 -1.04
CA ALA A 469 38.05 -8.55 -1.78
C ALA A 469 38.26 -7.07 -1.45
N HIS A 470 37.66 -6.22 -2.28
CA HIS A 470 37.58 -4.78 -2.13
C HIS A 470 36.14 -4.36 -2.37
N GLU A 471 35.61 -3.42 -1.61
CA GLU A 471 34.21 -2.96 -1.75
C GLU A 471 33.88 -2.31 -3.11
N GLN A 472 34.85 -2.16 -4.01
CA GLN A 472 34.69 -1.66 -5.38
C GLN A 472 34.98 -2.73 -6.46
N ASP A 473 35.03 -4.01 -6.08
CA ASP A 473 35.15 -5.16 -7.00
C ASP A 473 33.79 -5.48 -7.65
N ASN A 474 33.75 -5.64 -8.99
CA ASN A 474 32.53 -5.94 -9.73
C ASN A 474 32.33 -7.42 -10.07
N ALA A 475 33.40 -8.22 -10.14
CA ALA A 475 33.34 -9.59 -10.66
C ALA A 475 34.47 -10.50 -10.12
N PRO A 476 34.22 -11.30 -9.07
CA PRO A 476 33.01 -11.32 -8.25
C PRO A 476 32.87 -10.08 -7.36
N ASN A 477 31.64 -9.56 -7.21
CA ASN A 477 31.32 -8.51 -6.25
C ASN A 477 31.16 -9.10 -4.83
N PRO A 478 31.78 -8.53 -3.77
CA PRO A 478 31.77 -9.11 -2.42
C PRO A 478 30.40 -9.15 -1.73
N PHE A 479 29.44 -8.37 -2.20
CA PHE A 479 28.12 -8.19 -1.60
C PHE A 479 27.03 -8.99 -2.35
N THR A 480 27.07 -9.05 -3.69
CA THR A 480 26.11 -9.82 -4.50
C THR A 480 26.52 -11.26 -4.74
N ASP A 481 27.81 -11.51 -4.96
CA ASP A 481 28.26 -12.76 -5.58
C ASP A 481 28.82 -13.77 -4.59
N TYR A 482 29.07 -13.36 -3.33
CA TYR A 482 29.50 -14.26 -2.26
C TYR A 482 28.38 -14.49 -1.24
N ASN A 483 27.76 -15.66 -1.28
CA ASN A 483 26.79 -16.08 -0.28
C ASN A 483 27.50 -16.74 0.92
N LEU A 484 27.80 -15.94 1.94
CA LEU A 484 28.24 -16.44 3.25
C LEU A 484 27.04 -16.60 4.19
N ALA A 485 26.90 -17.78 4.81
CA ALA A 485 25.93 -18.05 5.86
C ALA A 485 26.48 -19.02 6.90
N ILE A 486 26.24 -18.74 8.19
CA ILE A 486 26.74 -19.54 9.31
C ILE A 486 25.54 -20.19 10.02
N THR A 487 25.55 -21.51 10.12
CA THR A 487 24.53 -22.27 10.86
C THR A 487 25.03 -22.57 12.28
N PHE A 488 24.49 -21.84 13.26
CA PHE A 488 24.71 -22.09 14.68
C PHE A 488 23.68 -23.11 15.19
N LYS A 489 24.15 -24.07 16.00
CA LYS A 489 23.30 -25.10 16.61
C LYS A 489 23.65 -25.27 18.09
N HIS A 490 22.62 -25.21 18.95
CA HIS A 490 22.76 -25.42 20.37
C HIS A 490 22.69 -26.92 20.73
N SER A 491 23.31 -27.29 21.85
CA SER A 491 23.19 -28.62 22.46
C SER A 491 21.74 -29.09 22.68
N SER A 492 20.79 -28.18 22.88
CA SER A 492 19.35 -28.48 23.01
C SER A 492 18.62 -28.71 21.68
N GLY A 493 19.29 -28.59 20.54
CA GLY A 493 18.71 -28.74 19.20
C GLY A 493 18.13 -27.46 18.58
N ALA A 494 18.22 -26.30 19.24
CA ALA A 494 17.92 -25.01 18.61
C ALA A 494 18.92 -24.71 17.49
N VAL A 495 18.46 -24.11 16.38
CA VAL A 495 19.29 -23.79 15.19
C VAL A 495 18.99 -22.37 14.72
N TYR A 496 20.03 -21.64 14.33
CA TYR A 496 19.98 -20.30 13.74
C TYR A 496 20.88 -20.27 12.50
N ARG A 497 20.39 -19.75 11.37
CA ARG A 497 21.19 -19.50 10.16
C ARG A 497 21.38 -18.00 10.01
N ILE A 498 22.59 -17.51 10.24
CA ILE A 498 22.93 -16.08 10.20
C ILE A 498 23.61 -15.77 8.86
N PRO A 499 23.14 -14.78 8.08
CA PRO A 499 23.88 -14.30 6.91
C PRO A 499 25.16 -13.58 7.35
N GLY A 500 26.27 -13.88 6.67
CA GLY A 500 27.54 -13.15 6.83
C GLY A 500 27.79 -12.16 5.70
N TYR A 501 28.74 -11.26 5.91
CA TYR A 501 29.06 -10.13 5.03
C TYR A 501 30.56 -9.91 4.88
N PHE A 502 30.98 -9.10 3.90
CA PHE A 502 32.37 -8.70 3.71
C PHE A 502 32.73 -7.49 4.61
N ALA A 503 33.81 -7.61 5.38
CA ALA A 503 34.19 -6.69 6.44
C ALA A 503 35.64 -6.16 6.30
N ALA A 504 36.16 -6.10 5.08
CA ALA A 504 37.49 -5.58 4.75
C ALA A 504 38.63 -6.22 5.58
N ASP A 505 39.26 -5.46 6.48
CA ASP A 505 40.36 -5.90 7.35
C ASP A 505 39.90 -6.36 8.75
N GLY A 506 38.60 -6.25 9.04
CA GLY A 506 37.99 -6.56 10.34
C GLY A 506 37.98 -5.41 11.37
N ASP A 507 38.64 -4.28 11.10
CA ASP A 507 38.66 -3.09 11.97
C ASP A 507 38.34 -1.81 11.16
N ALA A 508 37.55 -1.96 10.09
CA ALA A 508 37.24 -0.92 9.11
C ALA A 508 36.72 0.40 9.73
N ALA A 509 36.04 0.33 10.89
CA ALA A 509 35.60 1.51 11.62
C ALA A 509 36.78 2.40 12.09
N ASN A 510 37.92 1.82 12.43
CA ASN A 510 39.13 2.50 12.89
C ASN A 510 40.19 2.67 11.79
N SER A 511 40.26 1.75 10.82
CA SER A 511 41.25 1.78 9.74
C SER A 511 40.79 2.50 8.47
N SER A 512 39.47 2.74 8.31
CA SER A 512 38.83 3.16 7.06
C SER A 512 39.13 2.22 5.88
N ALA A 513 39.32 0.92 6.13
CA ALA A 513 39.69 -0.06 5.10
C ALA A 513 38.54 -0.37 4.13
N GLU A 514 38.75 -0.03 2.85
CA GLU A 514 37.89 -0.40 1.72
C GLU A 514 38.13 -1.85 1.21
N SER A 515 39.13 -2.57 1.75
CA SER A 515 39.55 -3.89 1.23
C SER A 515 40.26 -4.74 2.28
N GLY A 516 40.30 -6.06 2.05
CA GLY A 516 40.95 -7.03 2.92
C GLY A 516 40.44 -8.44 2.66
N ASN A 517 40.58 -9.34 3.64
CA ASN A 517 40.17 -10.75 3.54
C ASN A 517 39.31 -11.23 4.72
N VAL A 518 38.77 -10.31 5.53
CA VAL A 518 37.88 -10.64 6.65
C VAL A 518 36.43 -10.67 6.20
N TRP A 519 35.80 -11.81 6.46
CA TRP A 519 34.38 -12.04 6.29
C TRP A 519 33.75 -12.28 7.67
N ARG A 520 32.60 -11.67 7.94
CA ARG A 520 32.07 -11.46 9.29
C ARG A 520 30.63 -11.95 9.43
N ALA A 521 30.28 -12.44 10.62
CA ALA A 521 28.90 -12.69 11.02
C ALA A 521 28.70 -12.41 12.52
N HIS A 522 27.52 -11.89 12.88
CA HIS A 522 27.17 -11.54 14.26
C HIS A 522 26.02 -12.38 14.79
N PHE A 523 26.27 -13.08 15.91
CA PHE A 523 25.30 -13.94 16.57
C PHE A 523 25.00 -13.47 17.99
N ALA A 524 23.73 -13.31 18.34
CA ALA A 524 23.27 -13.06 19.71
C ALA A 524 22.66 -14.34 20.29
N PRO A 525 23.42 -15.16 21.05
CA PRO A 525 23.01 -16.51 21.44
C PRO A 525 21.89 -16.46 22.48
N PRO A 526 20.69 -17.03 22.21
CA PRO A 526 19.55 -16.97 23.12
C PRO A 526 19.61 -17.99 24.27
N LEU A 527 20.58 -18.89 24.29
CA LEU A 527 20.70 -19.99 25.25
C LEU A 527 22.15 -20.11 25.77
N THR A 528 22.29 -20.42 27.05
CA THR A 528 23.56 -20.78 27.69
C THR A 528 23.94 -22.22 27.40
N GLY A 529 25.24 -22.53 27.49
CA GLY A 529 25.82 -23.83 27.22
C GLY A 529 26.51 -23.92 25.86
N LYS A 530 26.72 -25.15 25.39
CA LYS A 530 27.55 -25.45 24.21
C LYS A 530 26.82 -25.23 22.89
N TRP A 531 27.43 -24.43 22.03
CA TRP A 531 27.04 -24.19 20.64
C TRP A 531 28.09 -24.75 19.67
N THR A 532 27.64 -25.25 18.53
CA THR A 532 28.47 -25.59 17.37
C THR A 532 28.10 -24.70 16.20
N TYR A 533 29.07 -24.30 15.37
CA TYR A 533 28.81 -23.57 14.12
C TYR A 533 29.28 -24.37 12.91
N ALA A 534 28.64 -24.16 11.78
CA ALA A 534 29.09 -24.64 10.47
C ALA A 534 28.97 -23.50 9.44
N VAL A 535 30.01 -23.28 8.65
CA VAL A 535 30.12 -22.23 7.64
C VAL A 535 29.73 -22.80 6.28
N ALA A 536 28.87 -22.08 5.56
CA ALA A 536 28.63 -22.28 4.14
C ALA A 536 29.03 -20.99 3.40
N MET A 537 29.87 -21.11 2.37
CA MET A 537 30.32 -19.96 1.58
C MET A 537 30.39 -20.34 0.10
N HIS A 538 29.56 -19.72 -0.73
CA HIS A 538 29.44 -20.03 -2.16
C HIS A 538 29.66 -18.75 -2.99
N VAL A 539 30.28 -18.89 -4.17
CA VAL A 539 30.54 -17.79 -5.10
C VAL A 539 29.82 -17.99 -6.44
N GLY A 540 29.18 -16.94 -6.97
CA GLY A 540 28.50 -16.95 -8.27
C GLY A 540 27.58 -15.75 -8.47
N GLU A 541 27.19 -15.47 -9.71
CA GLU A 541 26.38 -14.28 -10.08
C GLU A 541 25.10 -14.14 -9.22
N LEU A 542 25.04 -13.09 -8.41
CA LEU A 542 23.95 -12.81 -7.47
C LEU A 542 23.64 -13.98 -6.50
N ALA A 543 24.64 -14.77 -6.12
CA ALA A 543 24.47 -15.92 -5.22
C ALA A 543 23.93 -15.51 -3.85
N ALA A 544 24.34 -14.35 -3.33
CA ALA A 544 23.97 -13.86 -2.01
C ALA A 544 22.47 -13.52 -1.86
N LEU A 545 21.75 -13.31 -2.97
CA LEU A 545 20.42 -12.68 -2.99
C LEU A 545 19.24 -13.66 -3.18
N ASP A 546 19.52 -14.86 -3.67
CA ASP A 546 18.51 -15.86 -4.06
C ASP A 546 18.81 -17.26 -3.48
N ASP A 547 19.78 -17.36 -2.57
CA ASP A 547 20.33 -18.60 -1.99
C ASP A 547 20.69 -19.67 -3.05
N LYS A 548 21.18 -19.21 -4.20
CA LYS A 548 21.56 -20.07 -5.34
C LYS A 548 22.76 -20.93 -5.00
N GLN A 549 22.81 -22.11 -5.60
CA GLN A 549 24.02 -22.93 -5.66
C GLN A 549 25.04 -22.26 -6.59
N GLY A 550 25.91 -21.43 -6.02
CA GLY A 550 27.21 -21.08 -6.61
C GLY A 550 28.24 -22.19 -6.39
N ASP A 551 29.48 -21.95 -6.77
CA ASP A 551 30.60 -22.86 -6.48
C ASP A 551 31.06 -22.67 -5.01
N PRO A 552 31.37 -23.75 -4.26
CA PRO A 552 31.80 -23.64 -2.87
C PRO A 552 33.20 -23.04 -2.74
N VAL A 553 33.34 -22.03 -1.89
CA VAL A 553 34.60 -21.34 -1.59
C VAL A 553 35.42 -22.21 -0.64
N SER A 554 36.29 -23.05 -1.21
CA SER A 554 37.03 -24.12 -0.51
C SER A 554 37.94 -23.70 0.65
N LEU A 555 38.18 -22.39 0.85
CA LEU A 555 38.83 -21.86 2.05
C LEU A 555 37.93 -21.91 3.29
N LEU A 556 36.62 -21.74 3.14
CA LEU A 556 35.67 -21.54 4.26
C LEU A 556 34.44 -22.45 4.21
N ASP A 557 34.03 -22.93 3.05
CA ASP A 557 32.86 -23.81 2.93
C ASP A 557 33.07 -25.16 3.65
N GLY A 558 32.08 -25.58 4.44
CA GLY A 558 32.13 -26.80 5.23
C GLY A 558 32.99 -26.72 6.50
N GLN A 559 33.63 -25.58 6.80
CA GLN A 559 34.31 -25.38 8.07
C GLN A 559 33.33 -25.40 9.25
N SER A 560 33.78 -25.85 10.42
CA SER A 560 32.95 -25.95 11.62
C SER A 560 33.79 -25.94 12.91
N GLY A 561 33.13 -25.60 14.00
CA GLY A 561 33.75 -25.56 15.33
C GLY A 561 32.72 -25.42 16.45
N GLU A 562 33.21 -25.15 17.66
CA GLU A 562 32.37 -25.08 18.86
C GLU A 562 32.84 -24.01 19.86
N PHE A 563 31.89 -23.50 20.64
CA PHE A 563 32.12 -22.54 21.72
C PHE A 563 31.06 -22.73 22.83
N GLU A 564 31.30 -22.14 24.00
CA GLU A 564 30.38 -22.19 25.14
C GLU A 564 29.92 -20.79 25.52
N ILE A 565 28.63 -20.66 25.85
CA ILE A 565 27.97 -19.40 26.18
C ILE A 565 27.58 -19.40 27.67
N ALA A 566 28.17 -18.48 28.43
CA ALA A 566 27.84 -18.25 29.82
C ALA A 566 26.53 -17.46 29.99
N ALA A 567 26.01 -17.37 31.21
CA ALA A 567 24.90 -16.47 31.51
C ALA A 567 25.31 -15.00 31.33
N SER A 568 24.34 -14.14 30.99
CA SER A 568 24.55 -12.69 31.03
C SER A 568 24.72 -12.21 32.47
N ASP A 569 25.61 -11.25 32.68
CA ASP A 569 25.89 -10.56 33.95
C ASP A 569 25.44 -9.09 33.94
N LYS A 570 24.75 -8.65 32.87
CA LYS A 570 24.24 -7.28 32.74
C LYS A 570 22.94 -7.13 33.52
N VAL A 571 22.69 -5.90 33.98
CA VAL A 571 21.58 -5.55 34.88
C VAL A 571 21.04 -4.15 34.54
N GLY A 572 19.92 -3.76 35.15
CA GLY A 572 19.31 -2.46 34.92
C GLY A 572 18.67 -2.38 33.53
N ARG A 573 19.06 -1.37 32.73
CA ARG A 573 18.45 -1.10 31.42
C ARG A 573 19.18 -1.70 30.21
N ASP A 574 20.40 -2.23 30.38
CA ASP A 574 21.14 -2.89 29.30
C ASP A 574 20.28 -4.04 28.77
N LEU A 575 19.95 -4.04 27.47
CA LEU A 575 19.01 -5.03 26.91
C LEU A 575 19.52 -6.48 27.08
N ARG A 576 20.83 -6.67 27.25
CA ARG A 576 21.45 -7.97 27.52
C ARG A 576 21.09 -8.54 28.90
N ALA A 577 20.44 -7.76 29.77
CA ALA A 577 19.79 -8.23 31.01
C ALA A 577 18.41 -8.85 30.76
N HIS A 578 17.71 -8.36 29.72
CA HIS A 578 16.31 -8.72 29.40
C HIS A 578 16.21 -9.75 28.27
N GLY A 579 17.21 -9.79 27.40
CA GLY A 579 17.26 -10.59 26.19
C GLY A 579 16.58 -9.91 25.00
N GLN A 580 16.42 -10.67 23.91
CA GLN A 580 15.84 -10.14 22.68
C GLN A 580 14.35 -9.80 22.85
N LEU A 581 13.92 -8.63 22.36
CA LEU A 581 12.55 -8.16 22.32
C LEU A 581 11.82 -8.76 21.10
N ARG A 582 10.66 -9.38 21.31
CA ARG A 582 9.95 -10.15 20.27
C ARG A 582 8.48 -9.78 20.13
N TYR A 583 7.96 -9.97 18.93
CA TYR A 583 6.52 -10.13 18.72
C TYR A 583 6.08 -11.49 19.26
N VAL A 584 4.96 -11.53 19.98
CA VAL A 584 4.45 -12.75 20.64
C VAL A 584 3.00 -13.07 20.26
N GLY A 585 2.52 -12.53 19.14
CA GLY A 585 1.12 -12.67 18.68
C GLY A 585 0.14 -11.69 19.36
N GLU A 586 0.63 -10.79 20.20
CA GLU A 586 -0.17 -9.85 21.00
C GLU A 586 0.09 -8.38 20.61
N SER A 587 -0.75 -7.45 21.10
CA SER A 587 -0.63 -6.01 20.82
C SER A 587 0.64 -5.33 21.37
N TYR A 588 1.49 -6.04 22.12
CA TYR A 588 2.70 -5.51 22.75
C TYR A 588 3.88 -6.49 22.61
N LEU A 589 5.09 -5.93 22.47
CA LEU A 589 6.33 -6.71 22.38
C LEU A 589 6.73 -7.23 23.77
N GLN A 590 7.41 -8.37 23.84
CA GLN A 590 7.87 -8.99 25.08
C GLN A 590 9.35 -9.39 25.02
N PHE A 591 10.10 -9.13 26.09
CA PHE A 591 11.49 -9.57 26.22
C PHE A 591 11.59 -11.08 26.44
N ALA A 592 12.40 -11.75 25.62
CA ALA A 592 12.52 -13.20 25.58
C ALA A 592 13.13 -13.80 26.85
N GLY A 593 14.00 -13.08 27.56
CA GLY A 593 14.58 -13.47 28.84
C GLY A 593 13.70 -13.08 30.02
N SER A 594 13.53 -11.77 30.28
CA SER A 594 12.83 -11.27 31.48
C SER A 594 11.30 -11.44 31.47
N LYS A 595 10.70 -11.75 30.31
CA LYS A 595 9.24 -11.84 30.08
C LYS A 595 8.46 -10.55 30.35
N GLN A 596 9.15 -9.44 30.57
CA GLN A 596 8.53 -8.12 30.67
C GLN A 596 8.02 -7.68 29.31
N PHE A 597 6.82 -7.11 29.28
CA PHE A 597 6.29 -6.44 28.09
C PHE A 597 6.85 -5.03 27.97
N PHE A 598 6.92 -4.53 26.75
CA PHE A 598 7.59 -3.27 26.41
C PHE A 598 6.59 -2.20 25.95
N LEU A 599 6.77 -0.99 26.49
CA LEU A 599 6.20 0.26 25.99
C LEU A 599 7.35 1.17 25.59
N LYS A 600 7.25 1.86 24.45
CA LYS A 600 8.31 2.76 23.96
C LYS A 600 8.00 4.24 24.11
N ALA A 601 9.02 5.04 24.42
CA ALA A 601 9.00 6.49 24.37
C ALA A 601 10.38 7.00 23.95
N GLY A 602 10.45 7.80 22.88
CA GLY A 602 11.73 8.17 22.24
C GLY A 602 11.64 9.34 21.28
N ALA A 603 12.74 9.58 20.56
CA ALA A 603 12.84 10.60 19.52
C ALA A 603 12.64 9.97 18.14
N ASP A 604 11.73 10.53 17.32
CA ASP A 604 11.60 10.14 15.90
C ASP A 604 12.43 11.04 14.98
N ALA A 605 13.04 12.07 15.58
CA ALA A 605 13.74 13.15 14.92
C ALA A 605 15.13 13.37 15.56
N PRO A 606 16.18 13.66 14.78
CA PRO A 606 16.14 13.90 13.33
C PRO A 606 16.16 12.62 12.48
N GLU A 607 15.35 12.55 11.41
CA GLU A 607 15.44 11.51 10.36
C GLU A 607 16.89 11.33 9.84
N THR A 608 17.59 12.46 9.74
CA THR A 608 18.98 12.62 9.31
C THR A 608 20.03 12.25 10.37
N LEU A 609 19.68 11.50 11.42
CA LEU A 609 20.58 11.16 12.53
C LEU A 609 21.89 10.49 12.08
N LEU A 610 21.82 9.61 11.07
CA LEU A 610 22.99 8.93 10.49
C LEU A 610 23.76 9.77 9.46
N GLY A 611 23.25 10.96 9.10
CA GLY A 611 23.96 11.91 8.26
C GLY A 611 25.01 12.69 9.06
N TYR A 612 25.95 11.98 9.67
CA TYR A 612 26.82 12.48 10.75
C TYR A 612 28.27 12.70 10.27
N ALA A 613 28.90 13.80 10.70
CA ALA A 613 30.17 14.28 10.14
C ALA A 613 31.41 13.43 10.49
N ASP A 614 31.32 12.59 11.53
CA ASP A 614 32.39 11.67 11.93
C ASP A 614 32.31 10.30 11.22
N PHE A 615 31.23 10.00 10.50
CA PHE A 615 31.17 8.77 9.70
C PHE A 615 31.97 8.92 8.40
N ASP A 616 32.71 7.89 8.05
CA ASP A 616 33.43 7.82 6.79
C ASP A 616 32.47 7.69 5.59
N GLY A 617 32.95 8.03 4.38
CA GLY A 617 32.18 7.98 3.14
C GLY A 617 30.85 8.76 3.14
N THR A 618 30.66 9.69 4.07
CA THR A 618 29.38 10.36 4.33
C THR A 618 29.42 11.82 3.87
N VAL A 619 28.44 12.24 3.04
CA VAL A 619 28.36 13.60 2.47
C VAL A 619 26.93 14.10 2.42
N ALA A 620 26.72 15.40 2.68
CA ALA A 620 25.42 16.05 2.50
C ALA A 620 25.34 16.68 1.10
N ASN A 621 24.40 16.25 0.26
CA ASN A 621 24.16 16.86 -1.06
C ASN A 621 23.40 18.19 -0.97
N LYS A 622 22.71 18.43 0.16
CA LYS A 622 21.92 19.64 0.44
C LYS A 622 22.53 20.54 1.54
N PRO A 623 23.86 20.84 1.58
CA PRO A 623 24.57 21.43 2.73
C PRO A 623 24.15 22.86 3.10
N LYS A 624 23.26 23.48 2.31
CA LYS A 624 22.62 24.77 2.58
C LYS A 624 21.26 24.66 3.29
N LYS A 625 20.60 23.50 3.21
CA LYS A 625 19.40 23.14 3.98
C LYS A 625 19.79 22.31 5.21
N VAL A 626 20.51 21.21 4.95
CA VAL A 626 20.82 20.12 5.87
C VAL A 626 22.32 19.89 5.81
N LYS A 627 23.00 20.09 6.93
CA LYS A 627 24.43 19.77 7.07
C LYS A 627 24.60 18.34 7.57
N LEU A 628 25.83 17.84 7.51
CA LEU A 628 26.17 16.68 8.34
C LEU A 628 26.13 17.09 9.82
N LYS A 629 25.57 16.20 10.65
CA LYS A 629 25.40 16.39 12.08
C LYS A 629 26.74 16.48 12.80
N THR A 630 26.76 17.15 13.96
CA THR A 630 27.90 17.14 14.89
C THR A 630 27.53 16.62 16.28
N TYR A 631 26.28 16.83 16.70
CA TYR A 631 25.83 16.64 18.08
C TYR A 631 26.77 17.30 19.10
N GLN A 632 27.35 18.44 18.72
CA GLN A 632 28.28 19.22 19.54
C GLN A 632 27.73 19.58 20.94
N PRO A 633 26.42 19.88 21.14
CA PRO A 633 25.84 20.07 22.47
C PRO A 633 25.94 18.84 23.37
N HIS A 634 25.96 17.64 22.79
CA HIS A 634 25.98 16.36 23.49
C HIS A 634 27.37 15.77 23.74
N ILE A 635 28.46 16.42 23.31
CA ILE A 635 29.83 15.94 23.64
C ILE A 635 30.08 15.94 25.17
N GLY A 636 29.36 16.77 25.93
CA GLY A 636 29.37 16.75 27.40
C GLY A 636 28.59 15.59 28.05
N ASP A 637 27.84 14.81 27.27
CA ASP A 637 27.08 13.64 27.72
C ASP A 637 27.82 12.30 27.43
N TRP A 638 28.97 12.36 26.75
CA TRP A 638 29.89 11.22 26.58
C TRP A 638 30.73 11.02 27.85
N ASN A 639 30.87 9.78 28.33
CA ASN A 639 31.58 9.45 29.56
C ASN A 639 32.82 8.61 29.29
N ASP A 640 33.79 8.63 30.21
CA ASP A 640 34.98 7.76 30.12
C ASP A 640 34.58 6.28 30.08
N GLY A 641 34.88 5.61 28.97
CA GLY A 641 34.54 4.21 28.72
C GLY A 641 33.34 4.01 27.77
N ASP A 642 32.63 5.07 27.39
CA ASP A 642 31.72 5.02 26.25
C ASP A 642 32.51 4.95 24.92
N PRO A 643 31.97 4.32 23.86
CA PRO A 643 32.74 4.01 22.66
C PRO A 643 33.08 5.24 21.80
N THR A 644 34.10 5.08 20.97
CA THR A 644 34.56 6.00 19.91
C THR A 644 35.28 5.19 18.84
N TRP A 645 35.41 5.74 17.63
CA TRP A 645 36.33 5.26 16.60
C TRP A 645 37.45 6.28 16.34
N GLN A 646 38.52 5.88 15.63
CA GLN A 646 39.58 6.76 15.11
C GLN A 646 40.05 7.85 16.09
N ASP A 647 40.59 7.43 17.23
CA ASP A 647 41.16 8.29 18.28
C ASP A 647 40.22 9.39 18.83
N GLY A 648 38.90 9.22 18.72
CA GLY A 648 37.92 10.04 19.44
C GLY A 648 36.74 10.56 18.63
N LYS A 649 36.57 10.14 17.37
CA LYS A 649 35.34 10.34 16.60
C LYS A 649 34.15 9.67 17.29
N GLY A 650 32.95 10.21 17.07
CA GLY A 650 31.67 9.63 17.51
C GLY A 650 31.09 10.19 18.80
N LYS A 651 31.86 10.97 19.56
CA LYS A 651 31.47 11.41 20.93
C LYS A 651 30.17 12.19 20.98
N GLY A 652 29.86 13.00 19.97
CA GLY A 652 28.61 13.77 19.92
C GLY A 652 27.38 12.85 19.86
N LEU A 653 27.35 11.91 18.90
CA LEU A 653 26.21 11.01 18.70
C LEU A 653 26.08 9.97 19.85
N ILE A 654 27.20 9.43 20.32
CA ILE A 654 27.24 8.53 21.50
C ILE A 654 26.74 9.26 22.76
N GLY A 655 27.13 10.53 22.94
CA GLY A 655 26.62 11.41 23.99
C GLY A 655 25.13 11.73 23.85
N ALA A 656 24.62 11.94 22.64
CA ALA A 656 23.20 12.20 22.41
C ALA A 656 22.33 11.00 22.85
N ILE A 657 22.78 9.77 22.53
CA ILE A 657 22.13 8.53 22.99
C ILE A 657 22.22 8.39 24.52
N ASN A 658 23.36 8.74 25.14
CA ASN A 658 23.48 8.78 26.60
C ASN A 658 22.50 9.77 27.23
N TYR A 659 22.35 10.97 26.67
CA TYR A 659 21.42 11.99 27.16
C TYR A 659 19.96 11.49 27.09
N LEU A 660 19.52 11.04 25.90
CA LEU A 660 18.14 10.58 25.70
C LEU A 660 17.81 9.35 26.58
N SER A 661 18.76 8.41 26.69
CA SER A 661 18.67 7.29 27.63
C SER A 661 18.59 7.80 29.08
N GLY A 662 19.49 8.70 29.48
CA GLY A 662 19.57 9.28 30.82
C GLY A 662 18.30 10.01 31.28
N LYS A 663 17.58 10.65 30.36
CA LYS A 663 16.25 11.24 30.61
C LYS A 663 15.15 10.21 30.85
N GLY A 664 15.38 8.93 30.51
CA GLY A 664 14.47 7.81 30.71
C GLY A 664 13.75 7.31 29.46
N CYS A 665 14.00 7.93 28.30
CA CYS A 665 13.53 7.39 27.03
C CYS A 665 14.23 6.06 26.69
N ASN A 666 13.59 5.25 25.86
CA ASN A 666 14.01 3.88 25.56
C ASN A 666 13.87 3.52 24.07
N ALA A 667 13.78 4.53 23.18
CA ALA A 667 13.76 4.35 21.73
C ALA A 667 14.39 5.54 21.01
N PHE A 668 14.89 5.32 19.80
CA PHE A 668 15.15 6.37 18.82
C PHE A 668 15.07 5.81 17.38
N SER A 669 14.61 6.64 16.44
CA SER A 669 14.55 6.31 15.01
C SER A 669 15.61 7.03 14.18
N PHE A 670 15.80 6.55 12.96
CA PHE A 670 16.72 7.08 11.96
C PHE A 670 16.37 6.50 10.58
N LEU A 671 16.57 7.29 9.51
CA LEU A 671 16.59 6.75 8.15
C LEU A 671 17.91 6.05 7.87
N THR A 672 17.89 4.85 7.28
CA THR A 672 19.11 4.21 6.72
C THR A 672 19.30 4.45 5.22
N TYR A 673 18.30 5.00 4.51
CA TYR A 673 18.44 5.45 3.11
C TYR A 673 17.51 6.62 2.78
N ASN A 674 18.06 7.83 2.65
CA ASN A 674 17.31 9.07 2.34
C ASN A 674 17.78 9.78 1.05
N ALA A 675 18.52 9.08 0.18
CA ALA A 675 18.99 9.65 -1.08
C ALA A 675 17.81 10.15 -1.94
N GLY A 676 17.89 11.40 -2.41
CA GLY A 676 16.84 12.11 -3.15
C GLY A 676 15.81 12.80 -2.26
N GLY A 677 15.44 12.15 -1.16
CA GLY A 677 14.55 12.64 -0.10
C GLY A 677 15.14 13.78 0.74
N ASP A 678 14.38 14.40 1.63
CA ASP A 678 14.55 15.81 1.97
C ASP A 678 15.91 16.14 2.60
N GLY A 679 16.51 15.21 3.36
CA GLY A 679 17.90 15.24 3.83
C GLY A 679 18.98 15.02 2.75
N ASP A 680 18.85 13.96 1.92
CA ASP A 680 19.78 13.58 0.83
C ASP A 680 21.25 13.46 1.27
N ASN A 681 21.46 12.76 2.40
CA ASN A 681 22.72 12.68 3.13
C ASN A 681 22.98 11.33 3.84
N VAL A 682 22.12 10.31 3.68
CA VAL A 682 22.25 8.97 4.29
C VAL A 682 22.04 7.86 3.27
N TRP A 683 23.02 6.96 3.17
CA TRP A 683 22.96 5.69 2.46
C TRP A 683 24.07 4.74 2.98
N PRO A 684 23.90 3.41 2.91
CA PRO A 684 24.93 2.45 3.33
C PRO A 684 26.03 2.25 2.27
N PHE A 685 25.81 2.77 1.06
CA PHE A 685 26.68 2.55 -0.10
C PHE A 685 28.01 3.30 0.00
N ILE A 686 28.97 2.90 -0.83
CA ILE A 686 30.22 3.65 -1.04
C ILE A 686 29.95 5.01 -1.71
N GLN A 687 28.98 5.07 -2.63
CA GLN A 687 28.48 6.30 -3.26
C GLN A 687 26.97 6.18 -3.51
N ARG A 688 26.28 7.32 -3.49
CA ARG A 688 24.82 7.47 -3.57
C ARG A 688 24.19 6.73 -4.76
N GLU A 689 24.87 6.71 -5.90
CA GLU A 689 24.43 6.06 -7.14
C GLU A 689 24.86 4.58 -7.26
N ASP A 690 25.65 4.04 -6.32
CA ASP A 690 26.24 2.70 -6.40
C ASP A 690 25.61 1.71 -5.41
N LYS A 691 24.36 1.32 -5.70
CA LYS A 691 23.48 0.52 -4.84
C LYS A 691 23.91 -0.93 -4.64
N LEU A 692 25.00 -1.36 -5.28
CA LEU A 692 25.52 -2.73 -5.24
C LEU A 692 26.89 -2.83 -4.52
N HIS A 693 27.39 -1.72 -3.96
CA HIS A 693 28.67 -1.65 -3.26
C HIS A 693 28.51 -0.89 -1.93
N TYR A 694 28.88 -1.53 -0.82
CA TYR A 694 28.56 -1.09 0.55
C TYR A 694 29.83 -0.65 1.28
N ASP A 695 29.76 0.47 1.99
CA ASP A 695 30.92 1.06 2.68
C ASP A 695 31.19 0.30 3.97
N CYS A 696 32.30 -0.44 4.00
CA CYS A 696 32.65 -1.29 5.14
C CYS A 696 32.94 -0.46 6.40
N SER A 697 33.56 0.71 6.23
CA SER A 697 33.97 1.59 7.33
C SER A 697 32.79 2.31 7.97
N LYS A 698 31.93 2.94 7.16
CA LYS A 698 30.69 3.61 7.57
C LYS A 698 29.77 2.65 8.33
N LEU A 699 29.60 1.43 7.84
CA LEU A 699 28.63 0.48 8.41
C LEU A 699 29.12 -0.16 9.72
N ASP A 700 30.41 -0.43 9.86
CA ASP A 700 30.96 -0.86 11.16
C ASP A 700 30.99 0.31 12.18
N GLN A 701 31.06 1.58 11.73
CA GLN A 701 30.84 2.76 12.59
C GLN A 701 29.38 2.92 13.02
N TRP A 702 28.41 2.63 12.14
CA TRP A 702 26.99 2.55 12.51
C TRP A 702 26.75 1.43 13.56
N ALA A 703 27.43 0.28 13.43
CA ALA A 703 27.34 -0.82 14.39
C ALA A 703 27.70 -0.37 15.82
N ILE A 704 28.78 0.41 15.98
CA ILE A 704 29.19 0.99 17.28
C ILE A 704 28.05 1.79 17.93
N VAL A 705 27.33 2.60 17.14
CA VAL A 705 26.22 3.45 17.63
C VAL A 705 25.01 2.59 18.04
N PHE A 706 24.67 1.58 17.24
CA PHE A 706 23.54 0.67 17.52
C PHE A 706 23.81 -0.24 18.73
N GLU A 707 25.02 -0.78 18.84
CA GLU A 707 25.46 -1.57 20.00
C GLU A 707 25.51 -0.74 21.28
N HIS A 708 25.88 0.54 21.18
CA HIS A 708 25.75 1.49 22.30
C HIS A 708 24.27 1.71 22.68
N GLY A 709 23.38 1.85 21.70
CA GLY A 709 21.93 1.88 21.91
C GLY A 709 21.42 0.66 22.69
N THR A 710 21.82 -0.55 22.29
CA THR A 710 21.53 -1.80 23.01
C THR A 710 22.05 -1.77 24.45
N GLN A 711 23.25 -1.24 24.70
CA GLN A 711 23.83 -1.06 26.03
C GLN A 711 23.21 0.08 26.85
N ARG A 712 22.44 0.97 26.23
CA ARG A 712 21.70 2.07 26.86
C ARG A 712 20.20 1.79 27.01
N GLY A 713 19.74 0.59 26.64
CA GLY A 713 18.33 0.20 26.77
C GLY A 713 17.43 0.80 25.70
N MET A 714 17.98 1.09 24.51
CA MET A 714 17.26 1.72 23.41
C MET A 714 16.76 0.70 22.40
N TYR A 715 15.49 0.80 22.06
CA TYR A 715 14.89 0.23 20.86
C TYR A 715 15.35 1.01 19.63
N LEU A 716 15.87 0.31 18.62
CA LEU A 716 16.40 0.90 17.39
C LEU A 716 15.32 0.88 16.31
N HIS A 717 14.81 2.05 15.91
CA HIS A 717 13.77 2.14 14.89
C HIS A 717 14.38 2.41 13.51
N PHE A 718 14.67 1.34 12.76
CA PHE A 718 15.19 1.42 11.38
C PHE A 718 14.07 1.83 10.41
N LYS A 719 13.93 3.13 10.13
CA LYS A 719 13.19 3.60 8.94
C LYS A 719 14.05 3.28 7.71
N MET A 720 13.67 2.27 6.93
CA MET A 720 14.55 1.75 5.89
C MET A 720 14.66 2.64 4.64
N GLN A 721 13.68 3.50 4.36
CA GLN A 721 13.57 4.28 3.12
C GLN A 721 12.72 5.54 3.36
N GLU A 722 12.66 6.44 2.38
CA GLU A 722 11.81 7.64 2.38
C GLU A 722 10.84 7.64 1.19
N THR A 723 9.73 8.40 1.27
CA THR A 723 8.77 8.64 0.18
C THR A 723 9.41 8.95 -1.18
N GLU A 724 10.54 9.64 -1.16
CA GLU A 724 11.26 10.08 -2.35
C GLU A 724 12.16 9.00 -2.99
N ASN A 725 12.33 7.84 -2.34
CA ASN A 725 13.13 6.72 -2.84
C ASN A 725 12.52 5.31 -2.62
N ASP A 726 11.33 5.18 -2.03
CA ASP A 726 10.72 3.87 -1.82
C ASP A 726 10.33 3.16 -3.14
N ASP A 727 9.81 3.90 -4.13
CA ASP A 727 9.63 3.44 -5.52
C ASP A 727 9.73 4.54 -6.61
N HIS A 728 9.14 4.33 -7.79
CA HIS A 728 9.18 5.28 -8.92
C HIS A 728 8.16 6.42 -8.84
N ARG A 729 7.25 6.40 -7.87
CA ARG A 729 6.33 7.51 -7.57
C ARG A 729 7.01 8.58 -6.72
N ARG A 730 6.38 9.75 -6.59
CA ARG A 730 6.77 10.78 -5.62
C ARG A 730 5.53 11.34 -4.94
N GLY A 731 5.45 11.16 -3.63
CA GLY A 731 4.30 11.54 -2.82
C GLY A 731 2.99 10.85 -3.22
N THR A 732 1.86 11.46 -2.85
CA THR A 732 0.53 10.84 -2.87
C THR A 732 -0.15 10.76 -4.24
N SER A 733 0.47 11.21 -5.33
CA SER A 733 -0.16 11.30 -6.66
C SER A 733 -0.49 9.94 -7.29
N GLY A 734 0.32 8.92 -6.99
CA GLY A 734 0.27 7.62 -7.67
C GLY A 734 0.85 7.62 -9.09
N GLU A 735 1.43 8.72 -9.56
CA GLU A 735 2.06 8.82 -10.89
C GLU A 735 3.52 8.33 -10.83
N GLU A 736 3.86 7.34 -11.65
CA GLU A 736 5.26 6.87 -11.78
C GLU A 736 6.08 7.93 -12.54
N THR A 737 6.99 8.58 -11.83
CA THR A 737 7.87 9.65 -12.35
C THR A 737 9.24 9.14 -12.82
N GLY A 738 9.63 7.93 -12.40
CA GLY A 738 10.94 7.34 -12.66
C GLY A 738 12.01 7.93 -11.76
N VAL A 739 11.96 7.56 -10.47
CA VAL A 739 12.92 8.01 -9.44
C VAL A 739 14.25 7.27 -9.58
N PRO A 740 15.35 7.97 -9.95
CA PRO A 740 16.65 7.33 -10.15
C PRO A 740 17.22 6.72 -8.86
N GLU A 741 16.96 7.35 -7.72
CA GLU A 741 17.43 6.92 -6.40
C GLU A 741 16.77 5.61 -5.93
N SER A 742 15.52 5.35 -6.29
CA SER A 742 14.77 4.22 -5.74
C SER A 742 15.40 2.85 -6.00
N LEU A 743 15.19 1.89 -5.10
CA LEU A 743 15.68 0.52 -5.26
C LEU A 743 14.70 -0.30 -6.12
N ASP A 744 15.14 -0.74 -7.29
CA ASP A 744 14.38 -1.56 -8.26
C ASP A 744 12.96 -1.05 -8.60
N GLY A 745 12.71 0.26 -8.56
CA GLY A 745 11.39 0.85 -8.77
C GLY A 745 10.34 0.35 -7.76
N GLY A 746 10.76 0.11 -6.52
CA GLY A 746 9.92 -0.43 -5.45
C GLY A 746 9.81 -1.94 -5.42
N GLN A 747 10.28 -2.65 -6.45
CA GLN A 747 10.20 -4.11 -6.53
C GLN A 747 11.25 -4.79 -5.63
N LEU A 748 11.05 -6.07 -5.33
CA LEU A 748 12.07 -6.92 -4.69
C LEU A 748 13.08 -7.43 -5.73
N GLY A 749 13.80 -6.50 -6.37
CA GLY A 749 14.90 -6.81 -7.28
C GLY A 749 16.25 -6.93 -6.56
N PRO A 750 17.37 -7.00 -7.31
CA PRO A 750 18.70 -7.18 -6.74
C PRO A 750 19.13 -6.06 -5.78
N GLN A 751 18.78 -4.80 -6.05
CA GLN A 751 19.18 -3.66 -5.22
C GLN A 751 18.52 -3.74 -3.84
N ARG A 752 17.20 -3.98 -3.82
CA ARG A 752 16.40 -4.10 -2.59
C ARG A 752 16.73 -5.37 -1.80
N LYS A 753 16.94 -6.50 -2.49
CA LYS A 753 17.37 -7.76 -1.85
C LYS A 753 18.71 -7.63 -1.15
N LEU A 754 19.68 -6.97 -1.80
CA LEU A 754 20.98 -6.73 -1.19
C LEU A 754 20.86 -5.78 0.00
N TYR A 755 20.09 -4.69 -0.15
CA TYR A 755 19.88 -3.71 0.89
C TYR A 755 19.28 -4.28 2.17
N VAL A 756 18.22 -5.11 2.05
CA VAL A 756 17.67 -5.83 3.22
C VAL A 756 18.70 -6.82 3.78
N ARG A 757 19.39 -7.58 2.94
CA ARG A 757 20.36 -8.60 3.37
C ARG A 757 21.51 -8.00 4.18
N GLU A 758 22.15 -6.93 3.70
CA GLU A 758 23.29 -6.31 4.39
C GLU A 758 22.88 -5.67 5.72
N LEU A 759 21.72 -5.01 5.79
CA LEU A 759 21.21 -4.48 7.06
C LEU A 759 20.92 -5.59 8.07
N VAL A 760 20.31 -6.71 7.65
CA VAL A 760 20.04 -7.86 8.51
C VAL A 760 21.34 -8.55 8.96
N ALA A 761 22.29 -8.77 8.05
CA ALA A 761 23.57 -9.43 8.34
C ALA A 761 24.46 -8.63 9.32
N ARG A 762 24.45 -7.30 9.19
CA ARG A 762 25.24 -6.41 10.04
C ARG A 762 24.53 -6.14 11.37
N PHE A 763 23.26 -5.76 11.34
CA PHE A 763 22.58 -5.16 12.50
C PHE A 763 21.50 -6.02 13.16
N GLY A 764 20.99 -7.06 12.47
CA GLY A 764 19.90 -7.92 12.96
C GLY A 764 20.20 -8.70 14.24
N HIS A 765 21.45 -8.70 14.72
CA HIS A 765 21.83 -9.25 16.03
C HIS A 765 21.45 -8.36 17.23
N ASN A 766 21.05 -7.10 17.02
CA ASN A 766 20.69 -6.17 18.09
C ASN A 766 19.37 -6.59 18.77
N LEU A 767 19.27 -6.37 20.08
CA LEU A 767 18.25 -7.04 20.90
C LEU A 767 16.85 -6.42 20.82
N ALA A 768 16.71 -5.16 20.44
CA ALA A 768 15.39 -4.52 20.28
C ALA A 768 15.42 -3.58 19.08
N LEU A 769 14.72 -3.96 18.02
CA LEU A 769 14.57 -3.17 16.80
C LEU A 769 13.24 -3.47 16.11
N ASN A 770 12.86 -2.61 15.16
CA ASN A 770 11.99 -3.01 14.05
C ASN A 770 12.72 -2.90 12.71
N TRP A 771 12.12 -3.53 11.71
CA TRP A 771 12.30 -3.17 10.32
C TRP A 771 11.05 -2.38 9.89
N ASN A 772 11.18 -1.06 9.73
CA ASN A 772 10.12 -0.22 9.16
C ASN A 772 10.41 0.00 7.68
N LEU A 773 9.52 -0.50 6.81
CA LEU A 773 9.79 -0.59 5.36
C LEU A 773 10.10 0.77 4.69
N GLY A 774 9.57 1.87 5.22
CA GLY A 774 9.91 3.22 4.78
C GLY A 774 8.96 4.28 5.35
N GLU A 775 9.46 5.52 5.42
CA GLU A 775 8.72 6.73 5.74
C GLU A 775 7.67 7.06 4.65
N GLU A 776 6.57 7.68 5.06
CA GLU A 776 5.24 7.80 4.41
C GLU A 776 4.84 6.77 3.30
N ASN A 777 5.37 5.54 3.37
CA ASN A 777 5.50 4.55 2.29
C ASN A 777 4.35 4.52 1.25
N THR A 778 4.75 4.70 -0.02
CA THR A 778 3.88 4.72 -1.20
C THR A 778 3.81 3.37 -1.93
N GLN A 779 4.76 2.44 -1.70
CA GLN A 779 4.86 1.12 -2.33
C GLN A 779 3.51 0.39 -2.42
N THR A 780 3.31 -0.37 -3.51
CA THR A 780 2.10 -1.18 -3.70
C THR A 780 2.04 -2.31 -2.69
N THR A 781 0.84 -2.82 -2.41
CA THR A 781 0.62 -3.97 -1.51
C THR A 781 1.50 -5.17 -1.85
N ASP A 782 1.72 -5.47 -3.13
CA ASP A 782 2.53 -6.61 -3.57
C ASP A 782 4.03 -6.37 -3.34
N GLN A 783 4.51 -5.13 -3.55
CA GLN A 783 5.89 -4.72 -3.24
C GLN A 783 6.15 -4.76 -1.72
N ILE A 784 5.21 -4.25 -0.92
CA ILE A 784 5.24 -4.29 0.55
C ILE A 784 5.32 -5.75 1.03
N LYS A 785 4.47 -6.64 0.52
CA LYS A 785 4.48 -8.07 0.88
C LYS A 785 5.80 -8.73 0.49
N ALA A 786 6.27 -8.54 -0.73
CA ALA A 786 7.55 -9.11 -1.17
C ALA A 786 8.74 -8.66 -0.28
N MET A 787 8.76 -7.39 0.16
CA MET A 787 9.78 -6.90 1.09
C MET A 787 9.62 -7.45 2.51
N LEU A 788 8.39 -7.53 3.02
CA LEU A 788 8.08 -8.17 4.31
C LEU A 788 8.51 -9.65 4.35
N ASP A 789 8.10 -10.42 3.34
CA ASP A 789 8.36 -11.86 3.24
C ASP A 789 9.87 -12.15 3.08
N TYR A 790 10.63 -11.23 2.46
CA TYR A 790 12.10 -11.34 2.37
C TYR A 790 12.80 -10.96 3.69
N ILE A 791 12.29 -9.97 4.45
CA ILE A 791 12.80 -9.69 5.80
C ILE A 791 12.56 -10.90 6.71
N ASP A 792 11.35 -11.47 6.68
CA ASP A 792 10.94 -12.65 7.45
C ASP A 792 11.81 -13.89 7.16
N ALA A 793 12.21 -14.08 5.90
CA ALA A 793 13.06 -15.20 5.48
C ALA A 793 14.56 -15.06 5.85
N TRP A 794 15.07 -13.85 6.08
CA TRP A 794 16.50 -13.60 6.36
C TRP A 794 16.79 -13.17 7.80
N ASP A 795 15.85 -12.53 8.49
CA ASP A 795 16.01 -12.18 9.91
C ASP A 795 15.72 -13.37 10.81
N ALA A 796 16.78 -14.17 11.06
CA ALA A 796 16.76 -15.36 11.91
C ALA A 796 16.32 -15.11 13.38
N TYR A 797 16.07 -13.86 13.78
CA TYR A 797 15.64 -13.48 15.12
C TYR A 797 14.15 -13.09 15.20
N ASP A 798 13.44 -12.91 14.07
CA ASP A 798 12.02 -12.51 14.01
C ASP A 798 11.73 -11.15 14.69
N HIS A 799 12.42 -10.07 14.28
CA HIS A 799 12.15 -8.73 14.79
C HIS A 799 10.87 -8.12 14.23
N ASN A 800 10.32 -7.16 14.98
CA ASN A 800 9.07 -6.48 14.66
C ASN A 800 9.11 -5.86 13.25
N ARG A 801 8.25 -6.33 12.34
CA ARG A 801 8.10 -5.83 10.97
C ARG A 801 6.95 -4.82 10.95
N VAL A 802 7.25 -3.55 10.65
CA VAL A 802 6.26 -2.46 10.68
C VAL A 802 6.20 -1.68 9.38
N LEU A 803 5.11 -0.94 9.20
CA LEU A 803 4.90 -0.04 8.06
C LEU A 803 4.44 1.33 8.56
N HIS A 804 4.98 2.38 7.94
CA HIS A 804 4.55 3.77 8.07
C HIS A 804 3.92 4.24 6.75
N THR A 805 2.94 5.14 6.78
CA THR A 805 2.35 5.73 5.56
C THR A 805 1.58 7.01 5.82
N PHE A 806 1.46 7.83 4.78
CA PHE A 806 0.66 9.06 4.73
C PHE A 806 -0.67 8.96 5.50
N PRO A 807 -1.10 10.03 6.22
CA PRO A 807 -2.32 10.01 7.05
C PRO A 807 -3.59 9.67 6.25
N GLY A 808 -3.65 10.13 5.00
CA GLY A 808 -4.75 9.85 4.07
C GLY A 808 -4.70 8.49 3.37
N GLN A 809 -3.63 7.70 3.57
CA GLN A 809 -3.42 6.41 2.92
C GLN A 809 -3.46 5.20 3.86
N GLN A 810 -3.54 5.38 5.19
CA GLN A 810 -3.56 4.27 6.16
C GLN A 810 -4.59 3.18 5.81
N ASP A 811 -5.85 3.54 5.51
CA ASP A 811 -6.89 2.56 5.16
C ASP A 811 -6.65 1.85 3.81
N LYS A 812 -5.88 2.45 2.90
CA LYS A 812 -5.46 1.87 1.62
C LYS A 812 -4.30 0.90 1.82
N GLN A 813 -3.25 1.30 2.54
CA GLN A 813 -2.02 0.50 2.67
C GLN A 813 -2.15 -0.59 3.72
N TYR A 814 -2.78 -0.31 4.87
CA TYR A 814 -2.77 -1.25 6.01
C TYR A 814 -3.85 -2.33 5.91
N ARG A 815 -5.05 -2.03 5.39
CA ARG A 815 -6.14 -3.03 5.32
C ARG A 815 -5.80 -4.28 4.50
N PRO A 816 -5.11 -4.21 3.35
CA PRO A 816 -4.70 -5.38 2.57
C PRO A 816 -3.62 -6.27 3.22
N LEU A 817 -3.10 -5.87 4.40
CA LEU A 817 -2.03 -6.54 5.14
C LEU A 817 -2.52 -7.24 6.42
N LEU A 818 -3.75 -6.98 6.86
CA LEU A 818 -4.37 -7.52 8.08
C LEU A 818 -4.43 -9.06 8.09
N ALA A 819 -4.41 -9.65 9.30
CA ALA A 819 -4.43 -11.10 9.51
C ALA A 819 -3.29 -11.82 8.76
N ASP A 820 -3.57 -13.02 8.26
CA ASP A 820 -2.65 -13.86 7.48
C ASP A 820 -2.41 -13.33 6.05
N ALA A 821 -2.91 -12.14 5.70
CA ALA A 821 -2.67 -11.54 4.40
C ALA A 821 -1.21 -11.04 4.24
N SER A 822 -0.44 -10.92 5.33
CA SER A 822 1.00 -10.62 5.30
C SER A 822 1.72 -11.02 6.58
N VAL A 823 3.05 -11.08 6.54
CA VAL A 823 3.90 -11.27 7.74
C VAL A 823 4.12 -9.97 8.56
N LEU A 824 3.40 -8.88 8.27
CA LEU A 824 3.46 -7.63 9.05
C LEU A 824 3.03 -7.86 10.52
N THR A 825 3.80 -7.35 11.48
CA THR A 825 3.55 -7.52 12.93
C THR A 825 3.15 -6.21 13.63
N GLY A 826 3.40 -5.05 13.04
CA GLY A 826 3.07 -3.76 13.64
C GLY A 826 2.86 -2.61 12.65
N LEU A 827 2.57 -1.44 13.19
CA LEU A 827 2.42 -0.18 12.47
C LEU A 827 3.20 0.92 13.19
N SER A 828 3.80 1.80 12.40
CA SER A 828 4.30 3.09 12.83
C SER A 828 3.31 4.13 12.29
N LEU A 829 2.62 4.87 13.18
CA LEU A 829 1.53 5.76 12.76
C LEU A 829 1.97 7.22 12.59
N GLN A 830 1.51 7.78 11.47
CA GLN A 830 1.51 9.21 11.13
C GLN A 830 0.09 9.80 11.26
N ASN A 831 -0.07 11.10 11.52
CA ASN A 831 -1.37 11.78 11.32
C ASN A 831 -1.22 13.21 10.73
N SER A 832 -2.35 13.95 10.65
CA SER A 832 -2.39 15.36 10.22
C SER A 832 -2.78 16.31 11.36
N GLY A 833 -2.63 15.86 12.61
CA GLY A 833 -2.63 16.70 13.80
C GLY A 833 -2.70 15.87 15.07
N ILE A 834 -1.97 16.30 16.10
CA ILE A 834 -1.81 15.59 17.38
C ILE A 834 -3.13 15.21 18.08
N GLN A 835 -4.25 15.87 17.74
CA GLN A 835 -5.58 15.53 18.24
C GLN A 835 -6.15 14.19 17.73
N ASP A 836 -5.64 13.66 16.61
CA ASP A 836 -6.18 12.43 15.98
C ASP A 836 -5.44 11.17 16.44
N THR A 837 -4.39 11.32 17.25
CA THR A 837 -3.47 10.26 17.68
C THR A 837 -4.19 9.14 18.44
N HIS A 838 -4.95 9.47 19.48
CA HIS A 838 -5.70 8.50 20.29
C HIS A 838 -6.67 7.64 19.47
N VAL A 839 -7.51 8.29 18.64
CA VAL A 839 -8.55 7.59 17.88
C VAL A 839 -7.96 6.71 16.77
N GLN A 840 -6.83 7.10 16.15
CA GLN A 840 -6.14 6.28 15.15
C GLN A 840 -5.37 5.12 15.79
N ALA A 841 -4.73 5.31 16.96
CA ALA A 841 -4.12 4.22 17.72
C ALA A 841 -5.16 3.14 18.07
N ALA A 842 -6.28 3.55 18.67
CA ALA A 842 -7.36 2.66 19.05
C ALA A 842 -8.01 1.96 17.84
N LYS A 843 -8.22 2.68 16.72
CA LYS A 843 -8.73 2.11 15.45
C LYS A 843 -7.86 0.94 14.97
N TRP A 844 -6.54 1.07 14.96
CA TRP A 844 -5.65 0.04 14.42
C TRP A 844 -5.36 -1.09 15.41
N ALA A 845 -5.29 -0.79 16.71
CA ALA A 845 -5.21 -1.80 17.76
C ALA A 845 -6.47 -2.69 17.76
N ASP A 846 -7.66 -2.10 17.55
CA ASP A 846 -8.92 -2.85 17.42
C ASP A 846 -9.05 -3.58 16.08
N ALA A 847 -8.68 -2.96 14.95
CA ALA A 847 -8.81 -3.56 13.63
C ALA A 847 -7.91 -4.80 13.43
N SER A 848 -6.65 -4.73 13.90
CA SER A 848 -5.71 -5.86 13.83
C SER A 848 -6.17 -7.04 14.70
N ARG A 849 -6.58 -6.76 15.95
CA ARG A 849 -7.14 -7.75 16.86
C ARG A 849 -8.44 -8.37 16.35
N ALA A 850 -9.35 -7.58 15.77
CA ALA A 850 -10.58 -8.06 15.17
C ALA A 850 -10.35 -8.89 13.90
N ALA A 851 -9.21 -8.73 13.23
CA ALA A 851 -8.78 -9.57 12.11
C ALA A 851 -8.09 -10.88 12.57
N GLY A 852 -7.83 -11.07 13.86
CA GLY A 852 -7.23 -12.28 14.43
C GLY A 852 -5.71 -12.25 14.59
N LYS A 853 -5.03 -11.19 14.13
CA LYS A 853 -3.58 -10.97 14.29
C LYS A 853 -3.33 -9.60 14.92
N PRO A 854 -3.31 -9.47 16.26
CA PRO A 854 -3.06 -8.21 16.94
C PRO A 854 -1.72 -7.60 16.52
N TRP A 855 -1.72 -6.30 16.21
CA TRP A 855 -0.51 -5.59 15.80
C TRP A 855 0.11 -4.74 16.93
N ILE A 856 1.42 -4.58 16.87
CA ILE A 856 2.18 -3.59 17.63
C ILE A 856 1.94 -2.21 17.01
N VAL A 857 1.04 -1.42 17.59
CA VAL A 857 0.67 -0.10 17.03
C VAL A 857 1.39 1.02 17.79
N ALA A 858 2.41 1.61 17.18
CA ALA A 858 3.12 2.78 17.72
C ALA A 858 2.67 4.08 17.05
N PHE A 859 2.96 5.23 17.66
CA PHE A 859 2.68 6.55 17.08
C PHE A 859 3.91 7.45 17.08
N ASP A 860 4.50 7.63 15.91
CA ASP A 860 5.90 8.07 15.80
C ASP A 860 5.99 9.44 15.12
N GLU A 861 5.10 9.70 14.14
CA GLU A 861 4.96 11.02 13.50
C GLU A 861 3.58 11.64 13.80
N SER A 862 3.35 12.03 15.05
CA SER A 862 2.14 12.77 15.44
C SER A 862 2.27 14.26 15.09
N GLY A 863 1.29 14.83 14.39
CA GLY A 863 1.24 16.25 14.06
C GLY A 863 1.06 16.52 12.57
N THR A 864 1.91 17.36 12.01
CA THR A 864 2.00 17.66 10.58
C THR A 864 3.46 17.95 10.25
N ALA A 865 3.88 17.86 8.99
CA ALA A 865 5.21 18.28 8.54
C ALA A 865 5.61 19.72 8.98
N ALA A 866 4.65 20.59 9.31
CA ALA A 866 4.92 21.90 9.89
C ALA A 866 5.11 21.87 11.42
N HIS A 867 4.32 21.06 12.14
CA HIS A 867 4.12 21.10 13.58
C HIS A 867 3.91 19.69 14.16
N GLY A 868 4.96 19.10 14.74
CA GLY A 868 4.91 17.88 15.57
C GLY A 868 5.18 18.21 17.06
N GLN A 869 6.02 17.42 17.74
CA GLN A 869 6.50 17.78 19.08
C GLN A 869 7.26 19.11 19.03
N CYS A 870 6.70 20.13 19.68
CA CYS A 870 7.31 21.44 19.84
C CYS A 870 8.52 21.40 20.78
N PRO A 871 9.36 22.45 20.79
CA PRO A 871 10.29 22.67 21.89
C PRO A 871 9.53 22.88 23.20
N ASP A 872 10.17 22.62 24.32
CA ASP A 872 9.59 22.96 25.63
C ASP A 872 9.54 24.48 25.82
N LEU A 873 8.50 24.99 26.50
CA LEU A 873 8.41 26.41 26.87
C LEU A 873 9.71 26.91 27.52
N GLY A 874 10.23 28.02 26.98
CA GLY A 874 11.48 28.67 27.40
C GLY A 874 12.73 28.27 26.61
N TYR A 875 12.75 27.13 25.90
CA TYR A 875 13.90 26.76 25.07
C TYR A 875 14.08 27.76 23.92
N GLU A 876 15.25 28.40 23.85
CA GLU A 876 15.55 29.55 22.95
C GLU A 876 14.46 30.65 22.94
N GLY A 877 13.71 30.79 24.03
CA GLY A 877 12.59 31.75 24.13
C GLY A 877 11.27 31.28 23.52
N TYR A 878 11.12 30.00 23.16
CA TYR A 878 9.86 29.43 22.67
C TYR A 878 8.72 29.62 23.69
N ASP A 879 7.62 30.22 23.25
CA ASP A 879 6.46 30.62 24.07
C ASP A 879 5.13 29.99 23.61
N GLY A 880 5.20 29.06 22.65
CA GLY A 880 4.05 28.48 21.95
C GLY A 880 3.89 28.97 20.50
N HIS A 881 4.63 29.99 20.04
CA HIS A 881 4.66 30.40 18.64
C HIS A 881 5.73 29.66 17.82
N ASP A 882 5.42 29.29 16.58
CA ASP A 882 6.41 28.78 15.63
C ASP A 882 7.32 29.88 15.07
N LYS A 883 8.32 29.51 14.24
CA LYS A 883 9.27 30.45 13.64
C LYS A 883 8.68 31.50 12.68
N THR A 884 7.37 31.45 12.40
CA THR A 884 6.63 32.46 11.65
C THR A 884 5.85 33.44 12.55
N GLY A 885 5.88 33.24 13.88
CA GLY A 885 5.07 33.98 14.83
C GLY A 885 3.60 33.49 14.92
N LYS A 886 3.31 32.30 14.40
CA LYS A 886 1.97 31.69 14.48
C LYS A 886 1.86 30.91 15.80
N MET A 887 0.82 31.20 16.59
CA MET A 887 0.52 30.43 17.81
C MET A 887 0.18 28.97 17.44
N THR A 888 0.79 28.01 18.14
CA THR A 888 0.65 26.57 17.89
C THR A 888 0.07 25.86 19.11
N TYR A 889 0.92 25.24 19.93
CA TYR A 889 0.59 24.54 21.16
C TYR A 889 1.86 24.22 21.94
N THR A 890 1.75 24.03 23.26
CA THR A 890 2.89 23.73 24.14
C THR A 890 3.08 22.23 24.34
N GLU A 891 4.21 21.84 24.93
CA GLU A 891 4.57 20.45 25.21
C GLU A 891 3.50 19.71 26.03
N HIS A 892 2.75 20.45 26.86
CA HIS A 892 1.64 19.89 27.63
C HIS A 892 0.54 19.32 26.71
N LYS A 893 0.22 20.00 25.59
CA LYS A 893 -0.80 19.50 24.67
C LYS A 893 -0.34 18.23 23.95
N VAL A 894 0.96 18.08 23.70
CA VAL A 894 1.54 16.86 23.11
C VAL A 894 1.54 15.72 24.13
N ARG A 895 1.92 15.98 25.39
CA ARG A 895 1.71 15.03 26.51
C ARG A 895 0.24 14.56 26.59
N HIS A 896 -0.70 15.50 26.50
CA HIS A 896 -2.14 15.21 26.59
C HIS A 896 -2.62 14.35 25.40
N GLN A 897 -2.35 14.77 24.17
CA GLN A 897 -3.01 14.22 22.97
C GLN A 897 -2.20 13.14 22.25
N THR A 898 -0.87 13.20 22.32
CA THR A 898 0.03 12.20 21.71
C THR A 898 0.40 11.11 22.72
N LEU A 899 1.02 11.44 23.85
CA LEU A 899 1.58 10.44 24.78
C LEU A 899 0.47 9.64 25.49
N TRP A 900 -0.30 10.28 26.38
CA TRP A 900 -1.41 9.61 27.07
C TRP A 900 -2.52 9.18 26.11
N GLY A 901 -2.72 9.92 25.01
CA GLY A 901 -3.63 9.55 23.94
C GLY A 901 -3.28 8.21 23.28
N THR A 902 -2.03 7.98 22.93
CA THR A 902 -1.58 6.71 22.32
C THR A 902 -1.65 5.56 23.32
N LEU A 903 -1.10 5.75 24.52
CA LEU A 903 -1.03 4.71 25.54
C LEU A 903 -2.42 4.20 25.92
N LEU A 904 -3.38 5.10 26.20
CA LEU A 904 -4.75 4.71 26.58
C LEU A 904 -5.62 4.38 25.35
N GLY A 905 -5.17 4.71 24.14
CA GLY A 905 -5.69 4.15 22.91
C GLY A 905 -5.35 2.66 22.71
N GLY A 906 -4.48 2.09 23.54
CA GLY A 906 -3.98 0.73 23.36
C GLY A 906 -2.84 0.60 22.36
N GLY A 907 -2.09 1.69 22.14
CA GLY A 907 -0.83 1.68 21.39
C GLY A 907 0.36 1.23 22.26
N ALA A 908 1.41 0.76 21.60
CA ALA A 908 2.65 0.23 22.19
C ALA A 908 3.67 1.31 22.58
N GLY A 909 3.37 2.58 22.35
CA GLY A 909 4.25 3.70 22.69
C GLY A 909 4.34 4.75 21.58
N VAL A 910 5.21 5.73 21.78
CA VAL A 910 5.41 6.88 20.88
C VAL A 910 6.88 7.11 20.58
N GLU A 911 7.15 7.72 19.44
CA GLU A 911 8.37 8.52 19.21
C GLU A 911 7.96 9.95 18.80
N TYR A 912 8.85 10.92 18.92
CA TYR A 912 8.53 12.34 18.72
C TYR A 912 9.22 12.94 17.48
N TYR A 913 8.43 13.13 16.42
CA TYR A 913 8.77 13.92 15.24
C TYR A 913 8.81 15.43 15.51
N PHE A 914 9.77 16.16 14.94
CA PHE A 914 9.95 17.61 15.14
C PHE A 914 9.65 18.44 13.88
N GLY A 915 8.36 18.81 13.71
CA GLY A 915 7.88 19.55 12.53
C GLY A 915 8.68 20.81 12.14
N TYR A 916 8.80 21.02 10.83
CA TYR A 916 9.74 21.95 10.19
C TYR A 916 9.60 23.43 10.57
N GLN A 917 8.54 23.88 11.24
CA GLN A 917 8.39 25.28 11.68
C GLN A 917 8.97 25.56 13.08
N TYR A 918 9.52 24.56 13.77
CA TYR A 918 10.21 24.74 15.04
C TYR A 918 11.74 24.88 14.88
N VAL A 919 12.40 25.37 15.93
CA VAL A 919 13.85 25.17 16.14
C VAL A 919 14.12 23.71 16.49
N GLU A 920 15.36 23.25 16.29
CA GLU A 920 15.73 21.84 16.48
C GLU A 920 14.70 20.92 15.80
N ASN A 921 14.45 21.14 14.50
CA ASN A 921 13.49 20.35 13.71
C ASN A 921 14.16 19.14 13.05
N ASP A 922 13.32 18.28 12.49
CA ASP A 922 13.67 16.94 12.02
C ASP A 922 14.84 16.87 11.01
N LEU A 923 15.02 17.88 10.17
CA LEU A 923 16.18 17.94 9.28
C LEU A 923 17.44 18.53 9.96
N VAL A 924 17.31 19.39 10.97
CA VAL A 924 18.42 20.24 11.45
C VAL A 924 18.79 20.07 12.92
N CYS A 925 18.11 19.21 13.68
CA CYS A 925 18.36 19.02 15.11
C CYS A 925 19.80 18.53 15.39
N GLU A 926 20.43 19.16 16.40
CA GLU A 926 21.73 18.87 17.01
C GLU A 926 21.64 18.77 18.56
N ASP A 927 20.58 19.31 19.19
CA ASP A 927 20.34 19.24 20.65
C ASP A 927 18.92 18.74 21.02
N TRP A 928 18.87 17.54 21.59
CA TRP A 928 17.64 16.97 22.16
C TRP A 928 17.20 17.65 23.47
N ARG A 929 18.01 18.53 24.09
CA ARG A 929 17.59 19.37 25.23
C ARG A 929 16.49 20.38 24.88
N SER A 930 16.25 20.61 23.59
CA SER A 930 15.05 21.32 23.12
C SER A 930 13.74 20.72 23.63
N ARG A 931 13.73 19.44 24.02
CA ARG A 931 12.59 18.67 24.53
C ARG A 931 12.86 18.03 25.92
N ASP A 932 13.77 18.60 26.71
CA ASP A 932 14.20 18.06 28.02
C ASP A 932 13.07 17.63 28.97
N ARG A 933 12.05 18.48 29.17
CA ARG A 933 10.87 18.17 30.00
C ARG A 933 9.89 17.25 29.29
N SER A 934 9.81 17.32 27.97
CA SER A 934 9.03 16.36 27.17
C SER A 934 9.56 14.93 27.31
N TRP A 935 10.88 14.75 27.46
CA TRP A 935 11.48 13.44 27.80
C TRP A 935 11.18 13.00 29.24
N ASP A 936 11.11 13.93 30.20
CA ASP A 936 10.64 13.60 31.55
C ASP A 936 9.18 13.12 31.54
N TYR A 937 8.28 13.73 30.75
CA TYR A 937 6.91 13.22 30.62
C TYR A 937 6.85 11.81 30.03
N CYS A 938 7.71 11.51 29.05
CA CYS A 938 7.87 10.17 28.49
C CYS A 938 8.29 9.16 29.58
N ARG A 939 9.35 9.47 30.35
CA ARG A 939 9.80 8.63 31.46
C ARG A 939 8.71 8.45 32.53
N ILE A 940 8.07 9.53 32.97
CA ILE A 940 6.98 9.53 33.96
C ILE A 940 5.80 8.64 33.52
N ALA A 941 5.47 8.62 32.23
CA ALA A 941 4.45 7.73 31.70
C ALA A 941 4.89 6.27 31.70
N LEU A 942 6.14 5.96 31.31
CA LEU A 942 6.66 4.58 31.38
C LEU A 942 6.73 4.07 32.83
N GLU A 943 7.27 4.87 33.75
CA GLU A 943 7.32 4.61 35.21
C GLU A 943 5.92 4.36 35.78
N PHE A 944 4.90 5.13 35.35
CA PHE A 944 3.52 4.88 35.80
C PHE A 944 3.04 3.46 35.46
N PHE A 945 3.35 2.95 34.28
CA PHE A 945 2.92 1.60 33.87
C PHE A 945 3.73 0.49 34.57
N SER A 946 5.04 0.67 34.81
CA SER A 946 5.87 -0.30 35.52
C SER A 946 5.59 -0.34 37.02
N ASP A 947 5.65 0.81 37.69
CA ASP A 947 5.76 0.90 39.14
C ASP A 947 4.41 0.63 39.83
N ASN A 948 3.32 0.73 39.08
CA ASN A 948 1.98 0.37 39.52
C ASN A 948 1.53 -1.00 38.99
N GLU A 949 2.42 -1.81 38.38
CA GLU A 949 2.11 -3.15 37.86
C GLU A 949 0.87 -3.18 36.95
N ILE A 950 0.81 -2.29 35.96
CA ILE A 950 -0.36 -2.17 35.07
C ILE A 950 -0.36 -3.34 34.06
N PRO A 951 -1.39 -4.21 33.99
CA PRO A 951 -1.44 -5.34 33.06
C PRO A 951 -1.85 -4.92 31.65
N PHE A 952 -1.14 -3.93 31.08
CA PHE A 952 -1.47 -3.33 29.78
C PHE A 952 -1.65 -4.32 28.60
N PRO A 953 -0.95 -5.48 28.52
CA PRO A 953 -1.20 -6.46 27.46
C PRO A 953 -2.61 -7.04 27.46
N GLU A 954 -3.28 -7.07 28.61
CA GLU A 954 -4.67 -7.55 28.78
C GLU A 954 -5.70 -6.42 28.66
N MET A 955 -5.28 -5.16 28.77
CA MET A 955 -6.15 -3.99 28.82
C MET A 955 -6.44 -3.40 27.43
N ARG A 956 -7.59 -2.73 27.27
CA ARG A 956 -8.11 -2.22 25.99
C ARG A 956 -8.68 -0.81 26.14
N CYS A 957 -8.75 -0.05 25.03
CA CYS A 957 -9.40 1.26 24.99
C CYS A 957 -10.91 1.10 25.26
N HIS A 958 -11.38 1.74 26.33
CA HIS A 958 -12.71 1.62 26.93
C HIS A 958 -13.30 3.00 27.28
N ASP A 959 -13.06 3.97 26.40
CA ASP A 959 -13.49 5.37 26.50
C ASP A 959 -15.01 5.54 26.72
N GLU A 960 -15.83 4.60 26.24
CA GLU A 960 -17.27 4.58 26.50
C GLU A 960 -17.60 4.49 27.99
N LEU A 961 -16.80 3.78 28.80
CA LEU A 961 -17.05 3.59 30.24
C LEU A 961 -16.88 4.87 31.05
N VAL A 962 -16.06 5.82 30.59
CA VAL A 962 -15.99 7.16 31.19
C VAL A 962 -16.94 8.16 30.51
N GLY A 963 -17.80 7.71 29.58
CA GLY A 963 -18.71 8.55 28.83
C GLY A 963 -18.03 9.36 27.73
N ASN A 964 -17.07 8.77 27.02
CA ASN A 964 -16.44 9.31 25.81
C ASN A 964 -16.55 8.37 24.58
N PRO A 965 -17.73 7.82 24.23
CA PRO A 965 -17.83 6.82 23.15
C PRO A 965 -17.45 7.34 21.74
N GLN A 966 -17.17 8.64 21.59
CA GLN A 966 -16.62 9.24 20.37
C GLN A 966 -15.07 9.27 20.34
N ARG A 967 -14.37 8.74 21.36
CA ARG A 967 -12.89 8.71 21.46
C ARG A 967 -12.23 10.08 21.21
N ASN A 968 -12.82 11.15 21.75
CA ASN A 968 -12.31 12.52 21.60
C ASN A 968 -11.40 12.93 22.78
N ASN A 969 -10.61 13.98 22.62
CA ASN A 969 -9.60 14.41 23.60
C ASN A 969 -10.15 15.14 24.84
N SER A 970 -11.30 14.71 25.38
CA SER A 970 -11.85 15.21 26.64
C SER A 970 -11.42 14.42 27.87
N LYS A 971 -11.11 13.13 27.69
CA LYS A 971 -10.65 12.13 28.67
C LYS A 971 -10.45 10.79 27.94
N TYR A 972 -9.58 9.92 28.44
CA TYR A 972 -9.41 8.56 27.91
C TYR A 972 -9.58 7.52 29.01
N CYS A 973 -9.91 6.29 28.65
CA CYS A 973 -10.02 5.15 29.56
C CYS A 973 -9.40 3.90 28.92
N PHE A 974 -8.49 3.27 29.65
CA PHE A 974 -7.85 2.02 29.27
C PHE A 974 -8.05 1.02 30.40
N ALA A 975 -8.66 -0.13 30.11
CA ALA A 975 -9.20 -1.00 31.16
C ALA A 975 -9.08 -2.49 30.86
N LYS A 976 -9.04 -3.27 31.93
CA LYS A 976 -9.46 -4.68 31.98
C LYS A 976 -10.73 -4.70 32.81
N PRO A 977 -11.93 -4.63 32.19
CA PRO A 977 -13.18 -4.37 32.91
C PRO A 977 -13.46 -5.37 34.02
N GLY A 978 -13.77 -4.88 35.21
CA GLY A 978 -13.98 -5.69 36.41
C GLY A 978 -12.71 -6.08 37.17
N GLU A 979 -11.54 -5.54 36.80
CA GLU A 979 -10.26 -5.69 37.52
C GLU A 979 -9.52 -4.36 37.70
N VAL A 980 -9.19 -3.65 36.62
CA VAL A 980 -8.38 -2.42 36.67
C VAL A 980 -8.71 -1.45 35.54
N TYR A 981 -8.67 -0.16 35.85
CA TYR A 981 -8.94 0.95 34.93
C TYR A 981 -7.89 2.05 35.13
N VAL A 982 -7.31 2.53 34.03
CA VAL A 982 -6.44 3.71 33.96
C VAL A 982 -7.20 4.79 33.18
N ILE A 983 -7.44 5.94 33.80
CA ILE A 983 -8.24 7.03 33.21
C ILE A 983 -7.38 8.28 33.16
N TYR A 984 -7.34 8.96 32.01
CA TYR A 984 -6.63 10.23 31.88
C TYR A 984 -7.62 11.39 31.75
N LEU A 985 -7.41 12.43 32.55
CA LEU A 985 -8.18 13.68 32.53
C LEU A 985 -7.26 14.84 32.12
N PRO A 986 -7.38 15.37 30.88
CA PRO A 986 -6.68 16.59 30.43
C PRO A 986 -7.04 17.88 31.22
N LYS A 987 -8.03 17.82 32.13
CA LYS A 987 -8.53 18.95 32.92
C LYS A 987 -8.96 18.50 34.32
N LYS A 988 -8.51 19.21 35.37
CA LYS A 988 -8.93 19.02 36.77
C LYS A 988 -10.44 19.14 36.89
N GLY A 989 -11.05 18.10 37.45
CA GLY A 989 -12.49 17.99 37.68
C GLY A 989 -12.85 16.57 38.11
N ALA A 990 -14.13 16.35 38.40
CA ALA A 990 -14.65 15.02 38.69
C ALA A 990 -14.92 14.24 37.40
N VAL A 991 -14.78 12.91 37.48
CA VAL A 991 -15.14 11.98 36.41
C VAL A 991 -16.08 10.90 36.95
N GLU A 992 -17.00 10.46 36.09
CA GLU A 992 -17.84 9.30 36.34
C GLU A 992 -17.35 8.11 35.51
N LEU A 993 -17.37 6.92 36.11
CA LEU A 993 -17.00 5.65 35.48
C LEU A 993 -18.17 4.66 35.59
N GLU A 994 -18.50 3.99 34.49
CA GLU A 994 -19.35 2.80 34.48
C GLU A 994 -18.49 1.56 34.79
N ILE A 995 -18.76 0.93 35.93
CA ILE A 995 -17.88 -0.07 36.53
C ILE A 995 -18.66 -1.30 36.99
N ALA A 996 -18.07 -2.49 36.77
CA ALA A 996 -18.68 -3.78 37.12
C ALA A 996 -18.84 -3.95 38.65
N ALA A 997 -19.71 -4.87 39.08
CA ALA A 997 -19.97 -5.11 40.50
C ALA A 997 -18.69 -5.52 41.28
N GLY A 998 -18.45 -4.88 42.42
CA GLY A 998 -17.27 -5.08 43.27
C GLY A 998 -16.96 -3.87 44.15
N GLY A 999 -15.98 -3.99 45.03
CA GLY A 999 -15.35 -2.85 45.71
C GLY A 999 -14.05 -2.49 45.01
N TYR A 1000 -13.76 -1.20 44.86
CA TYR A 1000 -12.57 -0.71 44.17
C TYR A 1000 -11.91 0.43 44.95
N SER A 1001 -10.58 0.49 44.94
CA SER A 1001 -9.83 1.70 45.32
C SER A 1001 -9.79 2.69 44.16
N VAL A 1002 -9.65 3.97 44.50
CA VAL A 1002 -9.52 5.10 43.57
C VAL A 1002 -8.31 5.92 43.99
N GLN A 1003 -7.31 6.03 43.11
CA GLN A 1003 -6.06 6.73 43.40
C GLN A 1003 -5.66 7.63 42.23
N TRP A 1004 -4.93 8.70 42.52
CA TRP A 1004 -4.61 9.78 41.58
C TRP A 1004 -3.10 9.91 41.39
N PHE A 1005 -2.66 10.21 40.17
CA PHE A 1005 -1.25 10.34 39.80
C PHE A 1005 -1.03 11.62 38.98
N ASP A 1006 0.10 12.28 39.20
CA ASP A 1006 0.48 13.53 38.56
C ASP A 1006 1.32 13.27 37.28
N PRO A 1007 0.75 13.43 36.08
CA PRO A 1007 1.46 13.20 34.82
C PRO A 1007 2.51 14.27 34.46
N GLN A 1008 2.67 15.32 35.28
CA GLN A 1008 3.66 16.39 35.04
C GLN A 1008 4.96 16.18 35.83
N VAL A 1009 4.89 15.55 37.01
CA VAL A 1009 6.07 15.31 37.86
C VAL A 1009 6.23 13.88 38.36
N GLY A 1010 5.23 13.01 38.16
CA GLY A 1010 5.25 11.61 38.59
C GLY A 1010 5.24 11.44 40.11
N GLY A 1011 5.88 10.36 40.58
CA GLY A 1011 5.92 9.98 41.99
C GLY A 1011 4.76 9.06 42.41
N SER A 1012 4.55 8.95 43.73
CA SER A 1012 3.58 8.00 44.30
C SER A 1012 2.12 8.37 44.01
N LEU A 1013 1.26 7.35 43.96
CA LEU A 1013 -0.19 7.50 43.94
C LEU A 1013 -0.71 8.26 45.18
N GLN A 1014 -1.72 9.11 44.97
CA GLN A 1014 -2.28 10.04 45.95
C GLN A 1014 -3.78 9.77 46.20
N ALA A 1015 -4.25 10.07 47.40
CA ALA A 1015 -5.67 10.02 47.76
C ALA A 1015 -6.41 11.26 47.22
N GLY A 1016 -7.52 11.04 46.52
CA GLY A 1016 -8.43 12.12 46.09
C GLY A 1016 -9.54 12.37 47.12
N SER A 1017 -10.59 13.09 46.71
CA SER A 1017 -11.76 13.31 47.59
C SER A 1017 -12.65 12.06 47.76
N ILE A 1018 -12.35 10.98 47.03
CA ILE A 1018 -12.94 9.65 47.14
C ILE A 1018 -11.79 8.66 46.95
N GLU A 1019 -11.58 7.78 47.93
CA GLU A 1019 -10.55 6.72 47.90
C GLU A 1019 -11.14 5.35 47.54
N GLU A 1020 -12.46 5.18 47.65
CA GLU A 1020 -13.14 3.89 47.45
C GLU A 1020 -14.51 4.06 46.80
N VAL A 1021 -14.89 3.12 45.91
CA VAL A 1021 -16.23 3.07 45.30
C VAL A 1021 -16.79 1.64 45.28
N ALA A 1022 -18.11 1.52 45.46
CA ALA A 1022 -18.86 0.29 45.23
C ALA A 1022 -19.43 0.30 43.80
N GLY A 1023 -18.95 -0.60 42.95
CA GLY A 1023 -19.36 -0.71 41.55
C GLY A 1023 -20.63 -1.55 41.34
N GLY A 1024 -21.02 -1.71 40.07
CA GLY A 1024 -22.29 -2.30 39.65
C GLY A 1024 -23.19 -1.30 38.90
N GLY A 1025 -22.59 -0.31 38.25
CA GLY A 1025 -23.28 0.82 37.62
C GLY A 1025 -22.33 2.00 37.44
N LYS A 1026 -22.90 3.20 37.25
CA LYS A 1026 -22.13 4.44 37.12
C LYS A 1026 -21.81 5.04 38.49
N VAL A 1027 -20.54 5.35 38.75
CA VAL A 1027 -20.06 5.96 40.00
C VAL A 1027 -19.21 7.20 39.73
N SER A 1028 -19.19 8.15 40.66
CA SER A 1028 -18.24 9.27 40.64
C SER A 1028 -16.93 8.86 41.32
N LEU A 1029 -15.80 9.21 40.71
CA LEU A 1029 -14.45 8.96 41.25
C LEU A 1029 -13.91 10.12 42.09
N GLY A 1030 -14.75 11.14 42.37
CA GLY A 1030 -14.39 12.28 43.20
C GLY A 1030 -13.52 13.31 42.48
N MET A 1031 -12.85 14.16 43.26
CA MET A 1031 -11.91 15.18 42.79
C MET A 1031 -10.45 14.74 43.04
N PRO A 1032 -9.49 15.20 42.22
CA PRO A 1032 -8.07 15.04 42.51
C PRO A 1032 -7.64 15.73 43.81
N PRO A 1033 -6.43 15.43 44.32
CA PRO A 1033 -5.76 16.22 45.33
C PRO A 1033 -5.78 17.74 45.06
N GLU A 1034 -5.71 18.52 46.14
CA GLU A 1034 -5.38 19.95 46.04
C GLU A 1034 -3.86 20.14 46.05
N THR A 1035 -3.37 20.89 45.06
CA THR A 1035 -1.94 21.13 44.80
C THR A 1035 -1.61 22.62 44.93
N ASP A 1036 -0.38 22.91 45.35
CA ASP A 1036 0.17 24.27 45.37
C ASP A 1036 0.44 24.83 43.96
N ARG A 1037 0.77 23.93 43.03
CA ARG A 1037 1.01 24.18 41.61
C ARG A 1037 -0.28 24.21 40.80
N GLN A 1038 -0.20 24.88 39.64
CA GLN A 1038 -1.27 25.03 38.65
C GLN A 1038 -1.50 23.74 37.84
N GLN A 1039 -1.75 22.63 38.54
CA GLN A 1039 -1.94 21.32 37.95
C GLN A 1039 -3.25 21.26 37.15
N THR A 1040 -3.16 20.89 35.87
CA THR A 1040 -4.30 20.84 34.96
C THR A 1040 -4.72 19.43 34.57
N ASP A 1041 -3.80 18.48 34.41
CA ASP A 1041 -4.10 17.09 34.04
C ASP A 1041 -3.77 16.08 35.15
N TRP A 1042 -4.48 14.95 35.13
CA TRP A 1042 -4.36 13.87 36.11
C TRP A 1042 -4.56 12.50 35.46
N VAL A 1043 -3.89 11.49 35.99
CA VAL A 1043 -4.19 10.07 35.74
C VAL A 1043 -4.89 9.52 36.99
N LEU A 1044 -5.91 8.68 36.80
CA LEU A 1044 -6.52 7.89 37.87
C LEU A 1044 -6.18 6.42 37.65
N LEU A 1045 -5.86 5.72 38.74
CA LEU A 1045 -5.87 4.27 38.82
C LEU A 1045 -7.07 3.83 39.67
N VAL A 1046 -7.96 3.03 39.09
CA VAL A 1046 -9.05 2.36 39.80
C VAL A 1046 -8.78 0.86 39.76
N ARG A 1047 -8.62 0.21 40.92
CA ARG A 1047 -8.29 -1.20 41.03
C ARG A 1047 -9.26 -1.91 41.96
N LYS A 1048 -9.64 -3.14 41.60
CA LYS A 1048 -10.52 -3.98 42.42
C LYS A 1048 -9.83 -4.45 43.70
N LYS A 1049 -10.62 -4.54 44.77
CA LYS A 1049 -10.22 -5.08 46.08
C LYS A 1049 -10.45 -6.59 46.17
#